data_AF-A9V5C7-F1
#
_entry.id   AF-A9V5C7-F1
#
_cell.length_a   1.000
_cell.length_b   1.000
_cell.length_c   1.000
_cell.angle_alpha   90.00
_cell.angle_beta   90.00
_cell.angle_gamma   90.00
#
_symmetry.space_group_name_H-M   'P 1'
#
loop_
_entity.id
_entity.type
_entity.pdbx_description
1 polymer ?
#
loop_
_entity_poly.entity_id
_entity_poly.type
_entity_poly.pdbx_seq_one_letter_code
_entity_poly.pdbx_strand_id
1 'polypeptide(L)'
;MGPRIWFLASSPSTVEFADVLDPAAALAVLRKKKDIILLPGHSEAHEFADFCREVLGLDDSQIRFTDDTNTFMVESNHAGAATTIQNIMDTYPSDGETFMLYPRKLTNTMRKWLPRLQTQGLLVFGEGTPGLKHTSAAILHRHARALDELSLLEEIAPHIRVRRGFICSCVDELLKAYQALKAIPTDRPETEQMLILHSEQELRMYDFPVGDVVLENFVTDDAADMRQHVIVHFVANQQLEPLTISRSYQGVMLSVRSCQTTDAVRETISTWVDELLDKTRINASGVGTFEFVIDNDQPILINVTSGFTTEHFASLFCHNYCRKMRMFAWTFTPPENLDVWTFWYRLYDANLTFRPGKKRSTSGIFPLNFQKGRKSIFVAVADSDDAVFQLQQQADALLRDSPTEESLERVSLDADVRRIWCGSARPEYRRLTQRYNLPNRCIPLVRKDRDFVILPDHKLTREFWNLCKEVKQLGDDQVLWTSDEHFVMDDDVDDEMVARIKAIVTTNPKDKFTIVPYCVTANFERWSAQLSEIGVTVFGEDFEWVEKYGHKGILHRHMNSLQTPCIMEEVAPNIRVAKGYTCDTADELVEAYKLIGTETVVIKPVFGAAGEGIMFVNDVNILAGYDFPMGQVILEEFLALDRTNDGIVLSPAVHYLGNTLFGNGLVDQIMVGTGYAGWRRSEASKSFQETCSRAINKLLKHMQPRGPGGFDFLSVEGVPFLTDVNTGRFNGAHMPKLFNEMFAPDCTFYCFKFKPPPTLSASQFWFRMQSADIAFVPGESESGVFPLIYLRGLSGLYICLAKTDEECKNLCELAKSCLADRVPISRPSSPPPELVTTMRMTLIKNALALYTPDQSHYTALLIAGSQIVGLLSDVEAENMTRVLSATGGTIIDASGMIVAPGMVDPHVHVTGGGGEMGPASRTPALQLSQIVRAGTTTVVGVTGTDSVSRSMENLLTKVRAINQEGLTAYMWTGAYVLPPPTLTGSVMRDVCLIEQCIGVGEVAIADHRGSQPTVTDLERLASECRVAGLLANKAGVVHCHMGSNEQRLSSLRAAIKGSALPITAFYPTHMSRNRELANEGAQWIKDGGYVDFTARSAATVKALTRYFASGVNLDRVTISSDAGGSCPSYDDKGELLRYKMIESDSMLWLLKKLHLDMQWPLQRALPLFCKNAAEILKLPQKGRIGVGLDADIILMSAETLDLTYVFARGKLMLGPDHLEKGMFEQVDI
;
A
#
# COMPACT_ATOMS: atom_id res chain seq x y z
N MET A 1 -22.76 7.29 -26.53
CA MET A 1 -21.65 8.00 -27.20
C MET A 1 -20.36 7.52 -26.55
N GLY A 2 -19.38 7.12 -27.37
CA GLY A 2 -18.09 6.57 -26.93
C GLY A 2 -17.19 7.59 -26.21
N PRO A 3 -15.89 7.31 -26.11
CA PRO A 3 -14.91 8.18 -25.48
C PRO A 3 -14.82 9.54 -26.18
N ARG A 4 -14.72 10.63 -25.39
CA ARG A 4 -14.55 11.99 -25.92
C ARG A 4 -13.09 12.41 -25.82
N ILE A 5 -12.54 12.99 -26.87
CA ILE A 5 -11.20 13.55 -26.88
C ILE A 5 -11.32 15.07 -26.92
N TRP A 6 -11.02 15.75 -25.81
CA TRP A 6 -11.07 17.20 -25.68
C TRP A 6 -9.78 17.84 -26.22
N PHE A 7 -9.93 18.74 -27.20
CA PHE A 7 -8.82 19.40 -27.88
C PHE A 7 -9.08 20.91 -28.00
N LEU A 8 -8.69 21.67 -26.97
CA LEU A 8 -9.08 23.08 -26.81
C LEU A 8 -7.96 24.05 -27.21
N ALA A 9 -7.50 23.97 -28.47
CA ALA A 9 -6.47 24.87 -29.00
C ALA A 9 -7.02 26.26 -29.38
N SER A 10 -6.15 27.28 -29.34
CA SER A 10 -6.44 28.68 -29.64
C SER A 10 -5.73 29.16 -30.92
N SER A 11 -6.36 30.07 -31.67
CA SER A 11 -5.82 30.62 -32.93
C SER A 11 -4.56 31.48 -32.70
N PRO A 12 -3.59 31.52 -33.64
CA PRO A 12 -2.38 32.36 -33.53
C PRO A 12 -2.65 33.86 -33.64
N SER A 13 -3.87 34.28 -34.03
CA SER A 13 -4.23 35.69 -34.22
C SER A 13 -4.73 36.40 -32.96
N THR A 14 -4.89 35.69 -31.84
CA THR A 14 -5.47 36.23 -30.59
C THR A 14 -4.43 36.52 -29.50
N VAL A 15 -3.15 36.65 -29.88
CA VAL A 15 -2.00 36.68 -28.95
C VAL A 15 -1.95 37.95 -28.09
N GLU A 16 -2.73 39.00 -28.41
CA GLU A 16 -2.68 40.26 -27.66
C GLU A 16 -3.70 40.43 -26.52
N PHE A 17 -4.67 39.53 -26.28
CA PHE A 17 -5.73 39.82 -25.30
C PHE A 17 -6.17 38.66 -24.40
N ALA A 18 -6.70 39.05 -23.25
CA ALA A 18 -7.03 38.28 -22.04
C ALA A 18 -8.05 37.12 -22.17
N ASP A 19 -8.36 36.69 -23.40
CA ASP A 19 -9.44 35.73 -23.75
C ASP A 19 -8.90 34.38 -24.25
N VAL A 20 -7.65 34.04 -23.94
CA VAL A 20 -7.08 32.74 -24.30
C VAL A 20 -7.67 31.65 -23.42
N LEU A 21 -8.32 30.67 -24.05
CA LEU A 21 -8.91 29.53 -23.37
C LEU A 21 -7.78 28.62 -22.84
N ASP A 22 -7.72 28.47 -21.52
CA ASP A 22 -6.86 27.46 -20.90
C ASP A 22 -7.52 26.08 -21.03
N PRO A 23 -6.92 25.12 -21.76
CA PRO A 23 -7.48 23.78 -21.90
C PRO A 23 -7.63 23.07 -20.54
N ALA A 24 -6.82 23.42 -19.54
CA ALA A 24 -6.88 22.80 -18.21
C ALA A 24 -8.23 23.03 -17.50
N ALA A 25 -8.98 24.08 -17.87
CA ALA A 25 -10.31 24.35 -17.31
C ALA A 25 -11.32 23.21 -17.58
N ALA A 26 -11.12 22.42 -18.64
CA ALA A 26 -11.98 21.30 -18.97
C ALA A 26 -11.79 20.08 -18.06
N LEU A 27 -10.68 19.99 -17.31
CA LEU A 27 -10.42 18.90 -16.36
C LEU A 27 -11.58 18.75 -15.36
N ALA A 28 -12.12 19.87 -14.89
CA ALA A 28 -13.20 19.90 -13.90
C ALA A 28 -14.52 19.27 -14.40
N VAL A 29 -14.72 19.15 -15.71
CA VAL A 29 -15.99 18.71 -16.32
C VAL A 29 -15.88 17.37 -17.08
N LEU A 30 -14.73 16.69 -17.00
CA LEU A 30 -14.52 15.40 -17.66
C LEU A 30 -15.39 14.30 -17.05
N ARG A 31 -15.91 13.41 -17.91
CA ARG A 31 -16.51 12.14 -17.44
C ARG A 31 -15.40 11.18 -17.03
N LYS A 32 -15.36 10.82 -15.75
CA LYS A 32 -14.40 9.85 -15.20
C LYS A 32 -14.35 8.57 -16.03
N LYS A 33 -13.15 8.06 -16.26
CA LYS A 33 -12.85 6.83 -17.02
C LYS A 33 -13.30 6.80 -18.48
N LYS A 34 -13.82 7.91 -19.02
CA LYS A 34 -14.42 7.97 -20.37
C LYS A 34 -13.85 9.06 -21.24
N ASP A 35 -13.67 10.25 -20.69
CA ASP A 35 -13.19 11.39 -21.45
C ASP A 35 -11.67 11.50 -21.33
N ILE A 36 -11.02 11.89 -22.42
CA ILE A 36 -9.59 12.12 -22.54
C ILE A 36 -9.39 13.59 -22.90
N ILE A 37 -8.42 14.26 -22.30
CA ILE A 37 -8.05 15.64 -22.60
C ILE A 37 -6.60 15.74 -23.06
N LEU A 38 -6.36 16.61 -24.06
CA LEU A 38 -5.02 17.00 -24.47
C LEU A 38 -4.65 18.34 -23.83
N LEU A 39 -3.51 18.37 -23.14
CA LEU A 39 -2.94 19.55 -22.47
C LEU A 39 -1.54 19.87 -23.02
N PRO A 40 -1.07 21.13 -22.94
CA PRO A 40 0.31 21.48 -23.23
C PRO A 40 1.28 20.93 -22.16
N GLY A 41 2.51 20.62 -22.56
CA GLY A 41 3.52 19.94 -21.74
C GLY A 41 4.33 20.81 -20.78
N HIS A 42 3.84 21.99 -20.37
CA HIS A 42 4.57 22.86 -19.42
C HIS A 42 4.30 22.49 -17.95
N SER A 43 5.15 22.93 -17.03
CA SER A 43 5.16 22.52 -15.61
C SER A 43 3.87 22.84 -14.85
N GLU A 44 3.29 24.01 -15.06
CA GLU A 44 2.08 24.46 -14.37
C GLU A 44 0.84 23.67 -14.83
N ALA A 45 0.80 23.26 -16.11
CA ALA A 45 -0.26 22.36 -16.59
C ALA A 45 -0.16 20.97 -15.96
N HIS A 46 1.06 20.47 -15.73
CA HIS A 46 1.26 19.22 -14.98
C HIS A 46 0.81 19.37 -13.53
N GLU A 47 1.22 20.44 -12.85
CA GLU A 47 0.87 20.70 -11.45
C GLU A 47 -0.66 20.77 -11.24
N PHE A 48 -1.38 21.50 -12.09
CA PHE A 48 -2.83 21.59 -11.99
C PHE A 48 -3.54 20.30 -12.46
N ALA A 49 -2.98 19.59 -13.44
CA ALA A 49 -3.49 18.28 -13.85
C ALA A 49 -3.36 17.24 -12.74
N ASP A 50 -2.25 17.23 -12.01
CA ASP A 50 -2.02 16.37 -10.85
C ASP A 50 -3.01 16.72 -9.73
N PHE A 51 -3.20 18.02 -9.45
CA PHE A 51 -4.25 18.49 -8.53
C PHE A 51 -5.65 17.98 -8.92
N CYS A 52 -6.04 18.13 -10.18
CA CYS A 52 -7.33 17.64 -10.66
C CYS A 52 -7.42 16.10 -10.63
N ARG A 53 -6.32 15.39 -10.92
CA ARG A 53 -6.28 13.92 -10.88
C ARG A 53 -6.62 13.43 -9.47
N GLU A 54 -6.00 14.03 -8.47
CA GLU A 54 -6.19 13.67 -7.07
C GLU A 54 -7.55 14.11 -6.54
N VAL A 55 -7.92 15.38 -6.70
CA VAL A 55 -9.17 15.93 -6.14
C VAL A 55 -10.42 15.41 -6.86
N LEU A 56 -10.34 15.16 -8.17
CA LEU A 56 -11.48 14.66 -8.96
C LEU A 56 -11.44 13.15 -9.18
N GLY A 57 -10.36 12.45 -8.84
CA GLY A 57 -10.20 11.01 -9.07
C GLY A 57 -10.24 10.65 -10.56
N LEU A 58 -9.43 11.35 -11.37
CA LEU A 58 -9.23 11.04 -12.79
C LEU A 58 -8.15 9.97 -12.93
N ASP A 59 -8.26 9.10 -13.94
CA ASP A 59 -7.24 8.09 -14.23
C ASP A 59 -6.10 8.67 -15.10
N ASP A 60 -4.88 8.13 -14.99
CA ASP A 60 -3.72 8.55 -15.81
C ASP A 60 -3.97 8.43 -17.31
N SER A 61 -4.90 7.56 -17.73
CA SER A 61 -5.27 7.43 -19.13
C SER A 61 -6.08 8.61 -19.68
N GLN A 62 -6.67 9.45 -18.81
CA GLN A 62 -7.56 10.53 -19.19
C GLN A 62 -6.82 11.84 -19.54
N ILE A 63 -5.56 11.97 -19.15
CA ILE A 63 -4.78 13.20 -19.36
C ILE A 63 -3.61 12.87 -20.30
N ARG A 64 -3.49 13.62 -21.39
CA ARG A 64 -2.43 13.43 -22.39
C ARG A 64 -1.74 14.77 -22.63
N PHE A 65 -0.44 14.80 -22.43
CA PHE A 65 0.36 15.97 -22.72
C PHE A 65 0.86 15.91 -24.16
N THR A 66 0.82 17.05 -24.84
CA THR A 66 1.44 17.24 -26.14
C THR A 66 2.87 17.76 -25.97
N ASP A 67 3.68 17.66 -27.02
CA ASP A 67 5.03 18.25 -27.04
C ASP A 67 5.03 19.80 -27.05
N ASP A 68 3.85 20.45 -27.08
CA ASP A 68 3.74 21.91 -27.02
C ASP A 68 4.05 22.41 -25.61
N THR A 69 5.20 23.05 -25.44
CA THR A 69 5.63 23.63 -24.17
C THR A 69 5.09 25.04 -23.93
N ASN A 70 4.29 25.59 -24.85
CA ASN A 70 3.64 26.88 -24.64
C ASN A 70 2.54 26.76 -23.59
N THR A 71 2.24 27.88 -22.92
CA THR A 71 1.17 27.99 -21.91
C THR A 71 -0.21 27.61 -22.45
N PHE A 72 -0.44 27.82 -23.75
CA PHE A 72 -1.70 27.52 -24.41
C PHE A 72 -1.39 26.70 -25.65
N MET A 73 -2.26 25.75 -25.98
CA MET A 73 -2.17 25.05 -27.26
C MET A 73 -2.49 26.04 -28.38
N VAL A 74 -1.54 26.27 -29.30
CA VAL A 74 -1.73 27.18 -30.44
C VAL A 74 -1.92 26.39 -31.73
N GLU A 75 -2.84 26.86 -32.58
CA GLU A 75 -3.21 26.12 -33.79
C GLU A 75 -2.08 25.91 -34.81
N SER A 76 -1.00 26.70 -34.73
CA SER A 76 0.18 26.56 -35.60
C SER A 76 1.01 25.29 -35.30
N ASN A 77 0.84 24.65 -34.14
CA ASN A 77 1.63 23.49 -33.68
C ASN A 77 0.89 22.13 -33.76
N HIS A 78 -0.15 22.01 -34.59
CA HIS A 78 -1.05 20.83 -34.65
C HIS A 78 -0.43 19.47 -35.05
N ALA A 79 0.81 19.42 -35.56
CA ALA A 79 1.40 18.16 -36.01
C ALA A 79 1.58 17.14 -34.87
N GLY A 80 1.96 17.62 -33.68
CA GLY A 80 2.07 16.79 -32.47
C GLY A 80 0.70 16.28 -32.00
N ALA A 81 -0.28 17.17 -31.89
CA ALA A 81 -1.64 16.83 -31.43
C ALA A 81 -2.34 15.78 -32.32
N ALA A 82 -2.24 15.90 -33.66
CA ALA A 82 -2.81 14.91 -34.58
C ALA A 82 -2.16 13.53 -34.43
N THR A 83 -0.86 13.49 -34.10
CA THR A 83 -0.11 12.25 -33.83
C THR A 83 -0.53 11.66 -32.48
N THR A 84 -0.68 12.48 -31.43
CA THR A 84 -1.17 12.04 -30.13
C THR A 84 -2.58 11.44 -30.23
N ILE A 85 -3.49 12.09 -30.99
CA ILE A 85 -4.85 11.57 -31.22
C ILE A 85 -4.81 10.23 -31.95
N GLN A 86 -3.99 10.10 -32.99
CA GLN A 86 -3.77 8.83 -33.70
C GLN A 86 -3.31 7.74 -32.73
N ASN A 87 -2.29 8.01 -31.91
CA ASN A 87 -1.77 7.05 -30.94
C ASN A 87 -2.83 6.63 -29.91
N ILE A 88 -3.69 7.56 -29.47
CA ILE A 88 -4.82 7.24 -28.59
C ILE A 88 -5.77 6.24 -29.28
N MET A 89 -6.13 6.50 -30.53
CA MET A 89 -7.02 5.61 -31.29
C MET A 89 -6.39 4.23 -31.54
N ASP A 90 -5.07 4.17 -31.78
CA ASP A 90 -4.36 2.91 -32.01
C ASP A 90 -4.18 2.09 -30.73
N THR A 91 -3.97 2.75 -29.60
CA THR A 91 -3.74 2.10 -28.29
C THR A 91 -5.02 1.51 -27.71
N TYR A 92 -6.17 2.11 -28.02
CA TYR A 92 -7.49 1.69 -27.54
C TYR A 92 -8.37 1.26 -28.72
N PRO A 93 -8.09 0.11 -29.36
CA PRO A 93 -8.93 -0.40 -30.44
C PRO A 93 -10.33 -0.62 -29.87
N SER A 94 -11.32 0.02 -30.49
CA SER A 94 -12.65 0.08 -29.92
C SER A 94 -13.35 -1.28 -29.99
N ASP A 95 -14.02 -1.66 -28.90
CA ASP A 95 -15.02 -2.75 -28.85
C ASP A 95 -16.29 -2.37 -29.66
N GLY A 96 -16.13 -1.80 -30.87
CA GLY A 96 -17.19 -1.26 -31.69
C GLY A 96 -17.65 0.17 -31.34
N GLU A 97 -17.03 0.85 -30.36
CA GLU A 97 -17.34 2.24 -30.03
C GLU A 97 -16.60 3.27 -30.92
N THR A 98 -17.26 4.39 -31.24
CA THR A 98 -16.69 5.45 -32.09
C THR A 98 -16.13 6.58 -31.21
N PHE A 99 -14.87 7.00 -31.43
CA PHE A 99 -14.26 8.15 -30.73
C PHE A 99 -14.88 9.45 -31.21
N MET A 100 -14.97 10.45 -30.32
CA MET A 100 -15.52 11.76 -30.66
C MET A 100 -14.60 12.89 -30.22
N LEU A 101 -14.10 13.68 -31.18
CA LEU A 101 -13.25 14.85 -30.93
C LEU A 101 -14.10 16.06 -30.53
N TYR A 102 -13.75 16.72 -29.43
CA TYR A 102 -14.36 17.95 -28.91
C TYR A 102 -13.37 19.12 -29.08
N PRO A 103 -13.33 19.78 -30.24
CA PRO A 103 -12.46 20.91 -30.45
C PRO A 103 -13.00 22.20 -29.82
N ARG A 104 -12.14 23.19 -29.52
CA ARG A 104 -12.59 24.56 -29.19
C ARG A 104 -13.46 25.11 -30.32
N LYS A 105 -12.95 25.07 -31.56
CA LYS A 105 -13.62 25.43 -32.82
C LYS A 105 -12.98 24.66 -33.97
N LEU A 106 -13.75 24.32 -35.00
CA LEU A 106 -13.23 23.71 -36.23
C LEU A 106 -12.52 24.74 -37.11
N THR A 107 -11.20 24.64 -37.25
CA THR A 107 -10.41 25.60 -38.01
C THR A 107 -9.92 25.06 -39.35
N ASN A 108 -9.50 25.95 -40.26
CA ASN A 108 -8.97 25.56 -41.56
C ASN A 108 -7.73 24.66 -41.44
N THR A 109 -6.93 24.82 -40.38
CA THR A 109 -5.78 23.97 -40.09
C THR A 109 -6.22 22.57 -39.71
N MET A 110 -7.25 22.43 -38.86
CA MET A 110 -7.81 21.12 -38.50
C MET A 110 -8.38 20.38 -39.71
N ARG A 111 -9.05 21.11 -40.62
CA ARG A 111 -9.61 20.53 -41.86
C ARG A 111 -8.57 19.87 -42.77
N LYS A 112 -7.28 20.16 -42.62
CA LYS A 112 -6.21 19.54 -43.42
C LYS A 112 -5.90 18.11 -43.00
N TRP A 113 -5.97 17.79 -41.70
CA TRP A 113 -5.60 16.47 -41.17
C TRP A 113 -6.81 15.65 -40.72
N LEU A 114 -7.94 16.29 -40.43
CA LEU A 114 -9.13 15.63 -39.91
C LEU A 114 -9.66 14.50 -40.82
N PRO A 115 -9.74 14.64 -42.16
CA PRO A 115 -10.24 13.58 -43.04
C PRO A 115 -9.50 12.25 -42.88
N ARG A 116 -8.19 12.29 -42.57
CA ARG A 116 -7.36 11.09 -42.36
C ARG A 116 -7.76 10.30 -41.11
N LEU A 117 -8.21 10.97 -40.06
CA LEU A 117 -8.63 10.33 -38.81
C LEU A 117 -10.10 9.91 -38.86
N GLN A 118 -10.93 10.63 -39.63
CA GLN A 118 -12.33 10.26 -39.84
C GLN A 118 -12.48 8.90 -40.56
N THR A 119 -11.59 8.57 -41.50
CA THR A 119 -11.58 7.25 -42.16
C THR A 119 -11.25 6.10 -41.19
N GLN A 120 -10.73 6.40 -40.01
CA GLN A 120 -10.41 5.43 -38.96
C GLN A 120 -11.45 5.41 -37.83
N GLY A 121 -12.60 6.06 -38.01
CA GLY A 121 -13.68 6.06 -37.03
C GLY A 121 -13.61 7.15 -35.97
N LEU A 122 -12.89 8.25 -36.21
CA LEU A 122 -13.03 9.47 -35.39
C LEU A 122 -14.22 10.31 -35.88
N LEU A 123 -15.22 10.50 -35.02
CA LEU A 123 -16.26 11.50 -35.21
C LEU A 123 -15.79 12.84 -34.66
N VAL A 124 -16.31 13.93 -35.19
CA VAL A 124 -16.07 15.27 -34.63
C VAL A 124 -17.36 15.84 -34.11
N PHE A 125 -17.34 16.18 -32.82
CA PHE A 125 -18.36 17.01 -32.22
C PHE A 125 -18.27 18.40 -32.88
N GLY A 126 -19.34 18.79 -33.56
CA GLY A 126 -19.39 20.02 -34.35
C GLY A 126 -19.23 19.84 -35.85
N GLU A 127 -19.42 18.65 -36.44
CA GLU A 127 -19.54 18.52 -37.90
C GLU A 127 -20.58 19.53 -38.41
N GLY A 128 -20.06 20.58 -39.05
CA GLY A 128 -20.83 21.75 -39.42
C GLY A 128 -21.87 21.39 -40.45
N THR A 129 -23.04 21.96 -40.26
CA THR A 129 -23.93 22.38 -41.33
C THR A 129 -23.08 22.88 -42.52
N PRO A 130 -23.25 22.36 -43.75
CA PRO A 130 -22.50 22.78 -44.94
C PRO A 130 -22.66 24.26 -45.37
N GLY A 131 -23.23 25.13 -44.53
CA GLY A 131 -23.90 26.37 -44.98
C GLY A 131 -23.57 27.68 -44.26
N LEU A 132 -22.91 27.71 -43.09
CA LEU A 132 -22.56 29.00 -42.48
C LEU A 132 -21.29 29.57 -43.12
N LYS A 133 -21.48 30.20 -44.29
CA LYS A 133 -20.56 31.16 -44.90
C LYS A 133 -20.50 32.49 -44.15
N HIS A 134 -21.27 32.64 -43.07
CA HIS A 134 -21.51 33.90 -42.38
C HIS A 134 -20.76 33.94 -41.05
N THR A 135 -19.96 34.99 -40.84
CA THR A 135 -19.32 35.33 -39.56
C THR A 135 -20.38 35.67 -38.50
N SER A 136 -20.02 35.69 -37.21
CA SER A 136 -20.91 36.16 -36.12
C SER A 136 -21.55 37.51 -36.44
N ALA A 137 -20.78 38.40 -37.07
CA ALA A 137 -21.22 39.67 -37.58
C ALA A 137 -22.32 39.56 -38.66
N ALA A 138 -22.17 38.64 -39.61
CA ALA A 138 -23.15 38.39 -40.68
C ALA A 138 -24.44 37.72 -40.22
N ILE A 139 -24.46 37.14 -39.01
CA ILE A 139 -25.71 36.71 -38.37
C ILE A 139 -26.52 37.92 -37.92
N LEU A 140 -25.86 38.88 -37.28
CA LEU A 140 -26.50 40.00 -36.57
C LEU A 140 -26.75 41.22 -37.45
N HIS A 141 -25.83 41.53 -38.36
CA HIS A 141 -25.75 42.82 -39.04
C HIS A 141 -25.79 42.67 -40.56
N ARG A 142 -26.32 43.70 -41.22
CA ARG A 142 -26.30 43.82 -42.68
C ARG A 142 -24.92 44.22 -43.17
N HIS A 143 -24.58 43.92 -44.41
CA HIS A 143 -23.38 44.46 -45.03
C HIS A 143 -23.57 45.93 -45.43
N ALA A 144 -22.58 46.79 -45.17
CA ALA A 144 -22.62 48.20 -45.52
C ALA A 144 -22.70 48.45 -47.04
N ARG A 145 -22.24 47.50 -47.86
CA ARG A 145 -22.39 47.50 -49.32
C ARG A 145 -23.81 47.17 -49.82
N ALA A 146 -24.66 46.60 -48.96
CA ALA A 146 -25.99 46.11 -49.31
C ALA A 146 -26.97 46.37 -48.16
N LEU A 147 -27.27 47.65 -47.91
CA LEU A 147 -28.09 48.08 -46.77
C LEU A 147 -29.54 47.54 -46.80
N ASP A 148 -30.03 47.18 -47.99
CA ASP A 148 -31.37 46.62 -48.20
C ASP A 148 -31.44 45.09 -48.02
N GLU A 149 -30.29 44.41 -47.98
CA GLU A 149 -30.23 42.97 -47.70
C GLU A 149 -30.33 42.75 -46.20
N LEU A 150 -31.36 42.01 -45.78
CA LEU A 150 -31.58 41.65 -44.37
C LEU A 150 -30.40 40.82 -43.84
N SER A 151 -30.07 40.99 -42.56
CA SER A 151 -29.18 40.03 -41.88
C SER A 151 -29.89 38.70 -41.71
N LEU A 152 -29.13 37.62 -41.49
CA LEU A 152 -29.72 36.30 -41.26
C LEU A 152 -30.72 36.33 -40.10
N LEU A 153 -30.44 37.09 -39.04
CA LEU A 153 -31.34 37.25 -37.90
C LEU A 153 -32.67 37.93 -38.28
N GLU A 154 -32.60 39.00 -39.08
CA GLU A 154 -33.79 39.72 -39.53
C GLU A 154 -34.68 38.85 -40.44
N GLU A 155 -34.10 37.92 -41.20
CA GLU A 155 -34.86 36.99 -42.04
C GLU A 155 -35.63 35.93 -41.21
N ILE A 156 -35.01 35.39 -40.17
CA ILE A 156 -35.53 34.24 -39.40
C ILE A 156 -36.38 34.62 -38.19
N ALA A 157 -36.05 35.74 -37.54
CA ALA A 157 -36.57 36.15 -36.23
C ALA A 157 -36.60 37.70 -36.12
N PRO A 158 -37.38 38.39 -36.96
CA PRO A 158 -37.40 39.86 -37.04
C PRO A 158 -37.88 40.58 -35.76
N HIS A 159 -38.43 39.85 -34.80
CA HIS A 159 -38.89 40.38 -33.51
C HIS A 159 -37.79 40.42 -32.44
N ILE A 160 -36.66 39.72 -32.65
CA ILE A 160 -35.50 39.75 -31.76
C ILE A 160 -34.77 41.07 -31.96
N ARG A 161 -34.57 41.81 -30.86
CA ARG A 161 -33.87 43.09 -30.91
C ARG A 161 -32.36 42.87 -30.99
N VAL A 162 -31.71 43.52 -31.96
CA VAL A 162 -30.25 43.61 -32.06
C VAL A 162 -29.79 45.05 -32.06
N ARG A 163 -28.53 45.25 -31.67
CA ARG A 163 -27.87 46.54 -31.86
C ARG A 163 -27.74 46.83 -33.36
N ARG A 164 -28.03 48.06 -33.76
CA ARG A 164 -27.92 48.45 -35.16
C ARG A 164 -26.46 48.67 -35.52
N GLY A 165 -25.99 47.97 -36.55
CA GLY A 165 -24.62 48.01 -37.03
C GLY A 165 -24.51 47.44 -38.44
N PHE A 166 -23.36 47.67 -39.08
CA PHE A 166 -23.08 47.24 -40.44
C PHE A 166 -21.68 46.63 -40.56
N ILE A 167 -21.59 45.58 -41.36
CA ILE A 167 -20.33 44.91 -41.69
C ILE A 167 -19.63 45.67 -42.80
N CYS A 168 -18.38 46.03 -42.55
CA CYS A 168 -17.54 46.80 -43.44
C CYS A 168 -16.27 45.99 -43.73
N SER A 169 -15.93 45.83 -45.00
CA SER A 169 -14.71 45.15 -45.43
C SER A 169 -13.65 46.12 -45.98
N CYS A 170 -13.99 47.40 -46.09
CA CYS A 170 -13.07 48.46 -46.52
C CYS A 170 -13.51 49.83 -45.98
N VAL A 171 -12.63 50.83 -46.12
CA VAL A 171 -12.86 52.21 -45.64
C VAL A 171 -14.10 52.85 -46.28
N ASP A 172 -14.38 52.59 -47.56
CA ASP A 172 -15.57 53.12 -48.24
C ASP A 172 -16.87 52.57 -47.65
N GLU A 173 -16.87 51.29 -47.29
CA GLU A 173 -17.99 50.65 -46.60
C GLU A 173 -18.15 51.18 -45.17
N LEU A 174 -17.04 51.42 -44.46
CA LEU A 174 -17.03 52.03 -43.13
C LEU A 174 -17.66 53.43 -43.13
N LEU A 175 -17.31 54.26 -44.12
CA LEU A 175 -17.89 55.59 -44.30
C LEU A 175 -19.38 55.54 -44.65
N LYS A 176 -19.80 54.60 -45.51
CA LYS A 176 -21.23 54.37 -45.82
C LYS A 176 -22.02 53.94 -44.59
N ALA A 177 -21.48 53.00 -43.80
CA ALA A 177 -22.07 52.56 -42.54
C ALA A 177 -22.21 53.72 -41.54
N TYR A 178 -21.19 54.56 -41.42
CA TYR A 178 -21.20 55.73 -40.54
C TYR A 178 -22.32 56.70 -40.92
N GLN A 179 -22.47 57.01 -42.22
CA GLN A 179 -23.55 57.87 -42.70
C GLN A 179 -24.94 57.26 -42.47
N ALA A 180 -25.09 55.94 -42.69
CA ALA A 180 -26.34 55.23 -42.46
C ALA A 180 -26.75 55.21 -40.98
N LEU A 181 -25.78 55.09 -40.07
CA LEU A 181 -26.02 55.15 -38.62
C LEU A 181 -26.37 56.57 -38.14
N LYS A 182 -25.75 57.60 -38.73
CA LYS A 182 -26.00 59.02 -38.42
C LYS A 182 -27.36 59.54 -38.90
N ALA A 183 -27.91 58.97 -39.98
CA ALA A 183 -29.19 59.39 -40.57
C ALA A 183 -30.44 58.95 -39.77
N ILE A 184 -30.26 58.23 -38.66
CA ILE A 184 -31.35 57.66 -37.87
C ILE A 184 -31.87 58.71 -36.88
N PRO A 185 -33.19 59.01 -36.86
CA PRO A 185 -33.79 59.87 -35.85
C PRO A 185 -33.65 59.25 -34.45
N THR A 186 -33.21 60.04 -33.48
CA THR A 186 -33.02 59.61 -32.08
C THR A 186 -33.81 60.52 -31.15
N ASP A 187 -34.50 59.94 -30.15
CA ASP A 187 -35.23 60.69 -29.11
C ASP A 187 -34.32 61.18 -27.96
N ARG A 188 -32.99 61.06 -28.07
CA ARG A 188 -32.01 61.42 -27.03
C ARG A 188 -31.19 62.67 -27.38
N PRO A 189 -30.79 63.50 -26.39
CA PRO A 189 -30.02 64.73 -26.60
C PRO A 189 -28.64 64.45 -27.23
N GLU A 190 -28.16 65.35 -28.11
CA GLU A 190 -26.88 65.22 -28.86
C GLU A 190 -25.65 64.96 -27.97
N THR A 191 -25.70 65.34 -26.69
CA THR A 191 -24.61 65.14 -25.73
C THR A 191 -24.40 63.69 -25.30
N GLU A 192 -25.37 62.79 -25.50
CA GLU A 192 -25.27 61.35 -25.19
C GLU A 192 -24.83 60.50 -26.41
N GLN A 193 -24.55 61.15 -27.54
CA GLN A 193 -24.20 60.50 -28.81
C GLN A 193 -22.71 60.66 -29.12
N MET A 194 -21.83 59.96 -28.41
CA MET A 194 -20.47 59.75 -28.92
C MET A 194 -20.39 58.43 -29.68
N LEU A 195 -20.34 58.53 -31.01
CA LEU A 195 -19.59 57.54 -31.80
C LEU A 195 -18.12 57.67 -31.40
N ILE A 196 -17.48 56.56 -31.01
CA ILE A 196 -16.07 56.49 -30.55
C ILE A 196 -15.05 56.87 -31.67
N LEU A 197 -15.54 57.21 -32.87
CA LEU A 197 -14.75 57.75 -33.98
C LEU A 197 -15.27 59.17 -34.28
N HIS A 198 -14.44 60.18 -34.01
CA HIS A 198 -14.82 61.59 -33.89
C HIS A 198 -14.91 62.33 -35.25
N SER A 199 -14.55 61.71 -36.39
CA SER A 199 -14.78 62.31 -37.72
C SER A 199 -14.63 61.32 -38.89
N GLU A 200 -15.17 61.67 -40.07
CA GLU A 200 -14.87 60.97 -41.34
C GLU A 200 -13.35 60.93 -41.63
N GLN A 201 -12.58 61.90 -41.11
CA GLN A 201 -11.11 61.92 -41.22
C GLN A 201 -10.46 60.79 -40.41
N GLU A 202 -10.95 60.48 -39.21
CA GLU A 202 -10.44 59.36 -38.39
C GLU A 202 -10.78 58.00 -39.00
N LEU A 203 -11.98 57.86 -39.56
CA LEU A 203 -12.39 56.63 -40.27
C LEU A 203 -11.50 56.34 -41.49
N ARG A 204 -11.00 57.37 -42.17
CA ARG A 204 -10.07 57.24 -43.30
C ARG A 204 -8.65 56.84 -42.90
N MET A 205 -8.30 56.98 -41.62
CA MET A 205 -7.00 56.57 -41.07
C MET A 205 -7.01 55.13 -40.55
N TYR A 206 -8.17 54.45 -40.59
CA TYR A 206 -8.31 53.08 -40.10
C TYR A 206 -7.64 52.09 -41.05
N ASP A 207 -6.61 51.40 -40.57
CA ASP A 207 -5.98 50.29 -41.29
C ASP A 207 -6.84 49.04 -41.05
N PHE A 208 -7.38 48.45 -42.12
CA PHE A 208 -8.23 47.27 -42.00
C PHE A 208 -7.35 46.06 -41.63
N PRO A 209 -7.48 45.47 -40.43
CA PRO A 209 -6.84 44.20 -40.14
C PRO A 209 -7.40 43.13 -41.10
N VAL A 210 -6.72 41.99 -41.22
CA VAL A 210 -7.11 40.89 -42.13
C VAL A 210 -8.52 40.34 -41.75
N GLY A 211 -9.61 40.96 -42.23
CA GLY A 211 -10.99 40.57 -41.95
C GLY A 211 -12.03 41.70 -42.05
N ASP A 212 -13.31 41.32 -41.89
CA ASP A 212 -14.44 42.25 -41.82
C ASP A 212 -14.51 42.94 -40.44
N VAL A 213 -14.87 44.22 -40.41
CA VAL A 213 -15.08 45.04 -39.20
C VAL A 213 -16.57 45.38 -39.07
N VAL A 214 -17.13 45.36 -37.86
CA VAL A 214 -18.52 45.82 -37.63
C VAL A 214 -18.49 47.24 -37.07
N LEU A 215 -19.17 48.16 -37.76
CA LEU A 215 -19.45 49.50 -37.23
C LEU A 215 -20.84 49.51 -36.60
N GLU A 216 -20.93 49.78 -35.30
CA GLU A 216 -22.17 49.79 -34.54
C GLU A 216 -22.44 51.16 -33.91
N ASN A 217 -23.71 51.48 -33.66
CA ASN A 217 -24.04 52.65 -32.84
C ASN A 217 -23.68 52.42 -31.38
N PHE A 218 -22.61 53.09 -30.92
CA PHE A 218 -22.22 53.12 -29.52
C PHE A 218 -22.96 54.25 -28.80
N VAL A 219 -23.54 53.95 -27.64
CA VAL A 219 -24.05 54.97 -26.72
C VAL A 219 -23.00 55.08 -25.63
N THR A 220 -22.35 56.23 -25.52
CA THR A 220 -21.48 56.51 -24.38
C THR A 220 -22.36 56.79 -23.17
N ASP A 221 -22.50 55.77 -22.33
CA ASP A 221 -23.11 55.92 -21.03
C ASP A 221 -22.03 56.40 -20.05
N ASP A 222 -22.32 57.48 -19.33
CA ASP A 222 -21.48 58.00 -18.25
C ASP A 222 -21.15 56.90 -17.23
N ALA A 223 -19.98 57.04 -16.62
CA ALA A 223 -19.20 56.02 -15.89
C ALA A 223 -19.84 55.40 -14.62
N ALA A 224 -21.17 55.31 -14.51
CA ALA A 224 -21.84 54.89 -13.28
C ALA A 224 -23.01 53.91 -13.43
N ASP A 225 -23.47 53.52 -14.63
CA ASP A 225 -24.58 52.54 -14.74
C ASP A 225 -24.19 51.19 -15.37
N MET A 226 -24.35 50.15 -14.56
CA MET A 226 -24.05 48.76 -14.82
C MET A 226 -25.21 48.10 -15.59
N ARG A 227 -25.35 48.38 -16.90
CA ARG A 227 -26.30 47.59 -17.71
C ARG A 227 -25.94 46.11 -17.59
N GLN A 228 -26.92 45.28 -17.22
CA GLN A 228 -26.67 43.86 -16.99
C GLN A 228 -26.43 43.16 -18.33
N HIS A 229 -25.26 42.56 -18.49
CA HIS A 229 -24.99 41.64 -19.58
C HIS A 229 -25.43 40.23 -19.16
N VAL A 230 -26.17 39.55 -20.04
CA VAL A 230 -26.62 38.18 -19.85
C VAL A 230 -26.07 37.30 -20.96
N ILE A 231 -25.40 36.22 -20.60
CA ILE A 231 -24.94 35.21 -21.54
C ILE A 231 -25.77 33.93 -21.41
N VAL A 232 -26.05 33.29 -22.53
CA VAL A 232 -26.66 31.96 -22.60
C VAL A 232 -25.74 31.05 -23.40
N HIS A 233 -25.18 30.07 -22.73
CA HIS A 233 -24.39 29.02 -23.36
C HIS A 233 -25.29 27.93 -23.94
N PHE A 234 -24.84 27.26 -25.00
CA PHE A 234 -25.50 26.07 -25.50
C PHE A 234 -24.50 24.97 -25.88
N VAL A 235 -24.92 23.72 -25.73
CA VAL A 235 -24.15 22.51 -26.09
C VAL A 235 -25.11 21.50 -26.74
N ALA A 236 -24.84 21.08 -27.97
CA ALA A 236 -25.61 20.05 -28.68
C ALA A 236 -27.14 20.31 -28.71
N ASN A 237 -27.52 21.52 -29.13
CA ASN A 237 -28.91 22.02 -29.17
C ASN A 237 -29.62 22.13 -27.80
N GLN A 238 -28.86 22.10 -26.69
CA GLN A 238 -29.40 22.37 -25.36
C GLN A 238 -28.83 23.67 -24.83
N GLN A 239 -29.70 24.63 -24.48
CA GLN A 239 -29.28 25.81 -23.73
C GLN A 239 -28.97 25.45 -22.28
N LEU A 240 -27.94 26.11 -21.73
CA LEU A 240 -27.61 26.10 -20.31
C LEU A 240 -28.28 27.30 -19.63
N GLU A 241 -28.31 27.28 -18.29
CA GLU A 241 -28.91 28.37 -17.51
C GLU A 241 -28.28 29.73 -17.87
N PRO A 242 -29.09 30.79 -18.09
CA PRO A 242 -28.59 32.14 -18.33
C PRO A 242 -27.72 32.63 -17.15
N LEU A 243 -26.67 33.38 -17.46
CA LEU A 243 -25.72 33.91 -16.49
C LEU A 243 -25.52 35.41 -16.67
N THR A 244 -25.30 36.13 -15.58
CA THR A 244 -24.90 37.54 -15.64
C THR A 244 -23.38 37.63 -15.70
N ILE A 245 -22.86 38.45 -16.61
CA ILE A 245 -21.42 38.69 -16.80
C ILE A 245 -21.10 40.15 -16.51
N SER A 246 -19.93 40.41 -15.92
CA SER A 246 -19.35 41.75 -15.83
C SER A 246 -17.87 41.71 -16.21
N ARG A 247 -17.47 42.65 -17.06
CA ARG A 247 -16.09 42.85 -17.56
C ARG A 247 -15.59 44.21 -17.08
N SER A 248 -14.36 44.29 -16.58
CA SER A 248 -13.74 45.60 -16.28
C SER A 248 -13.30 46.32 -17.57
N TYR A 249 -13.26 47.66 -17.55
CA TYR A 249 -12.97 48.54 -18.71
C TYR A 249 -11.62 48.28 -19.41
N GLN A 250 -10.75 47.45 -18.82
CA GLN A 250 -9.44 47.06 -19.37
C GLN A 250 -9.38 45.55 -19.74
N GLY A 251 -10.49 44.81 -19.67
CA GLY A 251 -10.53 43.36 -19.96
C GLY A 251 -9.80 42.48 -18.91
N VAL A 252 -9.34 43.09 -17.80
CA VAL A 252 -8.46 42.42 -16.83
C VAL A 252 -9.22 41.49 -15.89
N MET A 253 -10.50 41.76 -15.58
CA MET A 253 -11.29 40.94 -14.66
C MET A 253 -12.61 40.50 -15.28
N LEU A 254 -12.84 39.19 -15.26
CA LEU A 254 -14.09 38.55 -15.67
C LEU A 254 -14.77 38.02 -14.41
N SER A 255 -16.05 38.34 -14.22
CA SER A 255 -16.89 37.65 -13.24
C SER A 255 -18.20 37.21 -13.87
N VAL A 256 -18.53 35.94 -13.66
CA VAL A 256 -19.74 35.27 -14.16
C VAL A 256 -20.53 34.79 -12.97
N ARG A 257 -21.82 35.09 -12.93
CA ARG A 257 -22.70 34.69 -11.81
C ARG A 257 -24.04 34.21 -12.29
N SER A 258 -24.75 33.52 -11.41
CA SER A 258 -26.15 33.15 -11.66
C SER A 258 -26.97 34.39 -12.06
N CYS A 259 -27.85 34.25 -13.05
CA CYS A 259 -28.62 35.36 -13.60
C CYS A 259 -29.35 36.16 -12.50
N GLN A 260 -29.24 37.49 -12.58
CA GLN A 260 -29.83 38.45 -11.65
C GLN A 260 -31.00 39.24 -12.25
N THR A 261 -31.44 38.92 -13.47
CA THR A 261 -32.61 39.56 -14.10
C THR A 261 -33.92 38.97 -13.58
N THR A 262 -35.02 39.66 -13.87
CA THR A 262 -36.38 39.15 -13.61
C THR A 262 -36.65 37.85 -14.37
N ASP A 263 -37.53 37.02 -13.83
CA ASP A 263 -37.90 35.74 -14.47
C ASP A 263 -38.53 35.96 -15.86
N ALA A 264 -39.28 37.05 -16.05
CA ALA A 264 -39.87 37.41 -17.34
C ALA A 264 -38.82 37.70 -18.42
N VAL A 265 -37.75 38.43 -18.07
CA VAL A 265 -36.62 38.69 -18.97
C VAL A 265 -35.87 37.40 -19.27
N ARG A 266 -35.68 36.54 -18.26
CA ARG A 266 -35.01 35.24 -18.41
C ARG A 266 -35.78 34.31 -19.35
N GLU A 267 -37.10 34.24 -19.19
CA GLU A 267 -38.00 33.44 -20.05
C GLU A 267 -38.01 33.97 -21.49
N THR A 268 -38.00 35.30 -21.67
CA THR A 268 -37.91 35.92 -23.00
C THR A 268 -36.60 35.55 -23.69
N ILE A 269 -35.46 35.70 -23.01
CA ILE A 269 -34.14 35.34 -23.53
C ILE A 269 -34.09 33.85 -23.90
N SER A 270 -34.57 33.00 -22.99
CA SER A 270 -34.61 31.54 -23.18
C SER A 270 -35.43 31.17 -24.43
N THR A 271 -36.61 31.77 -24.59
CA THR A 271 -37.47 31.57 -25.77
C THR A 271 -36.80 32.01 -27.06
N TRP A 272 -36.15 33.18 -27.06
CA TRP A 272 -35.42 33.69 -28.22
C TRP A 272 -34.26 32.78 -28.61
N VAL A 273 -33.51 32.26 -27.62
CA VAL A 273 -32.40 31.33 -27.86
C VAL A 273 -32.91 30.02 -28.45
N ASP A 274 -33.97 29.42 -27.90
CA ASP A 274 -34.57 28.19 -28.44
C ASP A 274 -35.06 28.38 -29.88
N GLU A 275 -35.76 29.49 -30.16
CA GLU A 275 -36.22 29.81 -31.51
C GLU A 275 -35.05 29.96 -32.51
N LEU A 276 -33.97 30.63 -32.09
CA LEU A 276 -32.79 30.79 -32.92
C LEU A 276 -32.10 29.45 -33.18
N LEU A 277 -31.92 28.61 -32.15
CA LEU A 277 -31.31 27.30 -32.30
C LEU A 277 -32.12 26.41 -33.26
N ASP A 278 -33.46 26.44 -33.14
CA ASP A 278 -34.37 25.66 -33.99
C ASP A 278 -34.39 26.13 -35.45
N LYS A 279 -34.48 27.44 -35.70
CA LYS A 279 -34.68 28.00 -37.05
C LYS A 279 -33.42 28.09 -37.89
N THR A 280 -32.27 28.31 -37.26
CA THR A 280 -31.03 28.62 -38.00
C THR A 280 -30.15 27.42 -38.27
N ARG A 281 -30.38 26.31 -37.56
CA ARG A 281 -29.40 25.23 -37.44
C ARG A 281 -28.00 25.76 -37.07
N ILE A 282 -27.90 26.90 -36.38
CA ILE A 282 -26.64 27.53 -35.97
C ILE A 282 -25.77 26.52 -35.22
N ASN A 283 -26.34 25.47 -34.62
CA ASN A 283 -25.55 24.29 -34.26
C ASN A 283 -26.36 23.02 -33.93
N ALA A 284 -26.82 22.28 -34.94
CA ALA A 284 -27.42 20.96 -34.72
C ALA A 284 -26.44 19.94 -34.07
N SER A 285 -25.15 20.29 -33.90
CA SER A 285 -24.12 19.40 -33.31
C SER A 285 -22.96 20.12 -32.59
N GLY A 286 -23.08 21.40 -32.17
CA GLY A 286 -21.94 22.14 -31.60
C GLY A 286 -22.21 22.99 -30.35
N VAL A 287 -21.25 23.83 -29.99
CA VAL A 287 -21.19 24.66 -28.77
C VAL A 287 -21.11 26.15 -29.15
N GLY A 288 -21.64 27.03 -28.31
CA GLY A 288 -21.48 28.48 -28.47
C GLY A 288 -22.15 29.29 -27.36
N THR A 289 -22.24 30.61 -27.59
CA THR A 289 -22.76 31.60 -26.64
C THR A 289 -23.62 32.64 -27.35
N PHE A 290 -24.77 32.98 -26.77
CA PHE A 290 -25.54 34.19 -27.09
C PHE A 290 -25.31 35.22 -25.97
N GLU A 291 -24.96 36.46 -26.32
CA GLU A 291 -24.75 37.56 -25.35
C GLU A 291 -25.81 38.64 -25.56
N PHE A 292 -26.47 39.02 -24.48
CA PHE A 292 -27.52 40.02 -24.41
C PHE A 292 -27.13 41.17 -23.49
N VAL A 293 -27.60 42.38 -23.80
CA VAL A 293 -27.63 43.52 -22.88
C VAL A 293 -29.07 43.77 -22.48
N ILE A 294 -29.32 43.98 -21.20
CA ILE A 294 -30.65 44.36 -20.70
C ILE A 294 -30.76 45.88 -20.69
N ASP A 295 -31.70 46.42 -21.45
CA ASP A 295 -32.03 47.85 -21.47
C ASP A 295 -33.51 48.03 -21.11
N ASN A 296 -33.79 48.68 -19.98
CA ASN A 296 -35.15 48.90 -19.46
C ASN A 296 -36.01 47.61 -19.44
N ASP A 297 -35.48 46.52 -18.83
CA ASP A 297 -36.12 45.19 -18.79
C ASP A 297 -36.42 44.58 -20.17
N GLN A 298 -35.72 45.02 -21.22
CA GLN A 298 -35.80 44.43 -22.56
C GLN A 298 -34.44 43.86 -22.97
N PRO A 299 -34.36 42.57 -23.33
CA PRO A 299 -33.11 41.99 -23.83
C PRO A 299 -32.81 42.47 -25.25
N ILE A 300 -31.55 42.78 -25.51
CA ILE A 300 -31.01 43.11 -26.83
C ILE A 300 -29.85 42.15 -27.11
N LEU A 301 -29.94 41.36 -28.17
CA LEU A 301 -28.88 40.46 -28.61
C LEU A 301 -27.72 41.30 -29.20
N ILE A 302 -26.52 41.11 -28.66
CA ILE A 302 -25.33 41.88 -29.07
C ILE A 302 -24.22 41.01 -29.63
N ASN A 303 -24.20 39.70 -29.34
CA ASN A 303 -23.17 38.81 -29.87
C ASN A 303 -23.66 37.35 -29.96
N VAL A 304 -23.15 36.63 -30.96
CA VAL A 304 -23.35 35.19 -31.14
C VAL A 304 -22.00 34.56 -31.46
N THR A 305 -21.47 33.74 -30.57
CA THR A 305 -20.18 33.08 -30.77
C THR A 305 -20.34 31.57 -30.92
N SER A 306 -19.46 30.95 -31.71
CA SER A 306 -19.36 29.50 -31.87
C SER A 306 -18.05 28.99 -31.26
N GLY A 307 -18.14 27.85 -30.59
CA GLY A 307 -17.04 27.20 -29.89
C GLY A 307 -17.05 27.40 -28.37
N PHE A 308 -16.12 26.74 -27.70
CA PHE A 308 -15.93 26.90 -26.26
C PHE A 308 -15.24 28.24 -25.94
N THR A 309 -15.80 28.95 -24.96
CA THR A 309 -15.20 30.10 -24.28
C THR A 309 -14.89 29.71 -22.82
N THR A 310 -14.17 30.57 -22.13
CA THR A 310 -13.74 30.35 -20.75
C THR A 310 -14.92 30.17 -19.79
N GLU A 311 -15.99 30.92 -20.00
CA GLU A 311 -17.22 30.93 -19.20
C GLU A 311 -18.02 29.62 -19.29
N HIS A 312 -17.86 28.85 -20.39
CA HIS A 312 -18.53 27.56 -20.54
C HIS A 312 -18.16 26.60 -19.42
N PHE A 313 -16.92 26.61 -18.95
CA PHE A 313 -16.46 25.65 -17.94
C PHE A 313 -17.09 25.89 -16.56
N ALA A 314 -17.32 27.15 -16.17
CA ALA A 314 -18.08 27.46 -14.96
C ALA A 314 -19.54 27.01 -15.08
N SER A 315 -20.17 27.25 -16.24
CA SER A 315 -21.55 26.84 -16.53
C SER A 315 -21.71 25.31 -16.54
N LEU A 316 -20.81 24.59 -17.22
CA LEU A 316 -20.78 23.13 -17.28
C LEU A 316 -20.46 22.49 -15.93
N PHE A 317 -19.54 23.08 -15.17
CA PHE A 317 -19.24 22.62 -13.80
C PHE A 317 -20.50 22.68 -12.93
N CYS A 318 -21.19 23.81 -12.95
CA CYS A 318 -22.40 23.96 -12.15
C CYS A 318 -23.54 23.07 -12.66
N HIS A 319 -23.69 22.92 -13.98
CA HIS A 319 -24.64 21.99 -14.58
C HIS A 319 -24.40 20.54 -14.11
N ASN A 320 -23.13 20.11 -14.01
CA ASN A 320 -22.75 18.75 -13.65
C ASN A 320 -22.87 18.47 -12.14
N TYR A 321 -22.51 19.43 -11.27
CA TYR A 321 -22.34 19.15 -9.84
C TYR A 321 -23.33 19.87 -8.92
N CYS A 322 -23.89 21.01 -9.33
CA CYS A 322 -24.66 21.87 -8.42
C CYS A 322 -25.75 22.69 -9.13
N ARG A 323 -26.50 22.07 -10.04
CA ARG A 323 -27.50 22.71 -10.92
C ARG A 323 -28.53 23.62 -10.22
N LYS A 324 -28.83 23.37 -8.95
CA LYS A 324 -29.83 24.13 -8.16
C LYS A 324 -29.23 25.25 -7.29
N MET A 325 -27.91 25.39 -7.28
CA MET A 325 -27.20 26.32 -6.40
C MET A 325 -26.89 27.64 -7.12
N ARG A 326 -26.64 28.70 -6.36
CA ARG A 326 -26.10 29.96 -6.87
C ARG A 326 -24.60 29.82 -7.07
N MET A 327 -24.07 30.44 -8.11
CA MET A 327 -22.63 30.42 -8.41
C MET A 327 -22.07 31.81 -8.71
N PHE A 328 -20.78 31.94 -8.44
CA PHE A 328 -19.96 33.11 -8.75
C PHE A 328 -18.57 32.62 -9.18
N ALA A 329 -18.25 32.77 -10.45
CA ALA A 329 -16.92 32.50 -10.99
C ALA A 329 -16.19 33.81 -11.25
N TRP A 330 -14.90 33.87 -10.91
CA TRP A 330 -14.08 35.06 -11.09
C TRP A 330 -12.65 34.70 -11.49
N THR A 331 -11.96 35.66 -12.10
CA THR A 331 -10.54 35.55 -12.41
C THR A 331 -9.67 36.19 -11.33
N PHE A 332 -8.57 35.55 -10.96
CA PHE A 332 -7.53 36.09 -10.08
C PHE A 332 -6.14 35.66 -10.59
N THR A 333 -5.09 36.44 -10.30
CA THR A 333 -3.69 36.10 -10.64
C THR A 333 -2.95 35.65 -9.38
N PRO A 334 -2.79 34.33 -9.15
CA PRO A 334 -2.05 33.83 -7.99
C PRO A 334 -0.60 34.36 -7.97
N PRO A 335 -0.03 34.70 -6.79
CA PRO A 335 1.38 35.02 -6.65
C PRO A 335 2.30 33.91 -7.19
N GLU A 336 3.48 34.27 -7.69
CA GLU A 336 4.48 33.32 -8.23
C GLU A 336 4.90 32.26 -7.19
N ASN A 337 4.90 32.62 -5.90
CA ASN A 337 5.25 31.74 -4.80
C ASN A 337 4.06 30.94 -4.24
N LEU A 338 2.84 31.11 -4.75
CA LEU A 338 1.65 30.42 -4.27
C LEU A 338 1.28 29.26 -5.21
N ASP A 339 1.51 28.02 -4.79
CA ASP A 339 1.07 26.84 -5.52
C ASP A 339 -0.41 26.48 -5.27
N VAL A 340 -1.01 25.73 -6.21
CA VAL A 340 -2.43 25.35 -6.18
C VAL A 340 -2.76 24.56 -4.92
N TRP A 341 -1.85 23.74 -4.44
CA TRP A 341 -2.04 22.93 -3.24
C TRP A 341 -2.01 23.78 -1.98
N THR A 342 -1.04 24.67 -1.83
CA THR A 342 -1.02 25.65 -0.72
C THR A 342 -2.30 26.46 -0.69
N PHE A 343 -2.79 26.94 -1.83
CA PHE A 343 -4.07 27.64 -1.90
C PHE A 343 -5.26 26.73 -1.54
N TRP A 344 -5.31 25.52 -2.08
CA TRP A 344 -6.35 24.55 -1.78
C TRP A 344 -6.41 24.18 -0.30
N TYR A 345 -5.25 24.00 0.36
CA TYR A 345 -5.18 23.76 1.81
C TYR A 345 -5.65 24.96 2.60
N ARG A 346 -5.27 26.19 2.21
CA ARG A 346 -5.82 27.41 2.82
C ARG A 346 -7.33 27.46 2.75
N LEU A 347 -7.91 27.17 1.57
CA LEU A 347 -9.36 27.07 1.43
C LEU A 347 -9.93 25.97 2.32
N TYR A 348 -9.27 24.81 2.37
CA TYR A 348 -9.74 23.68 3.14
C TYR A 348 -9.72 23.98 4.64
N ASP A 349 -8.65 24.62 5.14
CA ASP A 349 -8.43 25.02 6.54
C ASP A 349 -9.45 26.05 6.99
N ALA A 350 -9.84 26.95 6.09
CA ALA A 350 -10.94 27.87 6.32
C ALA A 350 -12.34 27.23 6.13
N ASN A 351 -12.43 25.93 5.83
CA ASN A 351 -13.66 25.20 5.51
C ASN A 351 -14.45 25.78 4.30
N LEU A 352 -13.71 26.22 3.27
CA LEU A 352 -14.23 26.92 2.10
C LEU A 352 -14.19 26.11 0.81
N THR A 353 -13.72 24.86 0.80
CA THR A 353 -13.59 24.06 -0.44
C THR A 353 -14.91 23.47 -0.91
N PHE A 354 -15.21 23.57 -2.21
CA PHE A 354 -16.26 22.79 -2.86
C PHE A 354 -15.66 21.53 -3.49
N ARG A 355 -16.21 20.36 -3.18
CA ARG A 355 -15.66 19.05 -3.55
C ARG A 355 -16.61 18.29 -4.48
N PRO A 356 -16.36 18.29 -5.80
CA PRO A 356 -17.24 17.67 -6.79
C PRO A 356 -17.53 16.18 -6.52
N GLY A 357 -18.80 15.79 -6.57
CA GLY A 357 -19.23 14.39 -6.46
C GLY A 357 -19.28 13.80 -5.04
N LYS A 358 -18.99 14.56 -3.98
CA LYS A 358 -19.10 14.11 -2.59
C LYS A 358 -20.46 14.50 -1.98
N LYS A 359 -21.17 13.55 -1.36
CA LYS A 359 -22.55 13.71 -0.81
C LYS A 359 -22.75 14.86 0.20
N ARG A 360 -21.67 15.45 0.75
CA ARG A 360 -21.73 16.50 1.80
C ARG A 360 -21.28 17.90 1.35
N SER A 361 -20.75 18.07 0.14
CA SER A 361 -20.26 19.39 -0.31
C SER A 361 -21.34 20.12 -1.10
N THR A 362 -22.14 20.94 -0.41
CA THR A 362 -23.23 21.74 -1.02
C THR A 362 -22.81 23.20 -1.28
N SER A 363 -21.76 23.69 -0.61
CA SER A 363 -21.20 25.01 -0.79
C SER A 363 -19.67 25.00 -0.71
N GLY A 364 -19.02 26.03 -1.25
CA GLY A 364 -17.57 26.23 -1.19
C GLY A 364 -16.99 26.75 -2.52
N ILE A 365 -15.68 26.59 -2.67
CA ILE A 365 -14.85 27.18 -3.72
C ILE A 365 -14.02 26.09 -4.40
N PHE A 366 -13.93 26.14 -5.73
CA PHE A 366 -13.14 25.22 -6.53
C PHE A 366 -12.33 26.00 -7.59
N PRO A 367 -11.02 25.75 -7.75
CA PRO A 367 -10.25 26.31 -8.85
C PRO A 367 -10.57 25.55 -10.15
N LEU A 368 -11.12 26.23 -11.16
CA LEU A 368 -11.36 25.64 -12.48
C LEU A 368 -10.06 25.50 -13.28
N ASN A 369 -9.14 26.45 -13.11
CA ASN A 369 -7.73 26.35 -13.48
C ASN A 369 -6.86 27.08 -12.45
N PHE A 370 -5.56 26.78 -12.41
CA PHE A 370 -4.61 27.45 -11.53
C PHE A 370 -3.24 27.59 -12.20
N GLN A 371 -2.76 28.82 -12.35
CA GLN A 371 -1.48 29.15 -12.96
C GLN A 371 -0.79 30.26 -12.13
N LYS A 372 0.43 29.99 -11.67
CA LYS A 372 1.26 30.96 -10.93
C LYS A 372 1.58 32.18 -11.80
N GLY A 373 1.49 33.37 -11.22
CA GLY A 373 1.76 34.64 -11.90
C GLY A 373 0.80 34.99 -13.04
N ARG A 374 -0.26 34.18 -13.26
CA ARG A 374 -1.13 34.26 -14.44
C ARG A 374 -2.61 34.15 -14.09
N LYS A 375 -3.45 34.54 -15.04
CA LYS A 375 -4.90 34.59 -14.86
C LYS A 375 -5.47 33.17 -14.66
N SER A 376 -6.01 32.94 -13.48
CA SER A 376 -6.67 31.70 -13.06
C SER A 376 -8.15 31.97 -12.76
N ILE A 377 -8.98 30.95 -12.78
CA ILE A 377 -10.44 31.02 -12.68
C ILE A 377 -10.87 30.14 -11.51
N PHE A 378 -11.69 30.72 -10.66
CA PHE A 378 -12.23 30.08 -9.48
C PHE A 378 -13.75 30.14 -9.56
N VAL A 379 -14.43 29.14 -9.01
CA VAL A 379 -15.88 29.12 -8.89
C VAL A 379 -16.27 28.90 -7.44
N ALA A 380 -17.13 29.77 -6.92
CA ALA A 380 -17.80 29.61 -5.65
C ALA A 380 -19.25 29.20 -5.90
N VAL A 381 -19.77 28.34 -5.02
CA VAL A 381 -21.12 27.77 -5.08
C VAL A 381 -21.74 27.85 -3.69
N ALA A 382 -22.98 28.33 -3.57
CA ALA A 382 -23.75 28.32 -2.33
C ALA A 382 -25.27 28.37 -2.60
N ASP A 383 -26.09 28.40 -1.55
CA ASP A 383 -27.55 28.45 -1.65
C ASP A 383 -28.12 29.85 -1.97
N SER A 384 -27.32 30.90 -1.80
CA SER A 384 -27.72 32.31 -1.90
C SER A 384 -26.59 33.17 -2.45
N ASP A 385 -26.92 34.27 -3.14
CA ASP A 385 -25.93 35.21 -3.72
C ASP A 385 -24.99 35.79 -2.67
N ASP A 386 -25.51 36.12 -1.48
CA ASP A 386 -24.72 36.64 -0.36
C ASP A 386 -23.67 35.62 0.10
N ALA A 387 -24.05 34.35 0.23
CA ALA A 387 -23.12 33.30 0.63
C ALA A 387 -22.02 33.08 -0.41
N VAL A 388 -22.34 33.13 -1.71
CA VAL A 388 -21.32 33.00 -2.75
C VAL A 388 -20.34 34.19 -2.73
N PHE A 389 -20.84 35.39 -2.46
CA PHE A 389 -20.01 36.59 -2.37
C PHE A 389 -19.06 36.56 -1.16
N GLN A 390 -19.54 36.08 0.00
CA GLN A 390 -18.70 35.89 1.19
C GLN A 390 -17.57 34.89 0.94
N LEU A 391 -17.89 33.74 0.31
CA LEU A 391 -16.88 32.76 -0.08
C LEU A 391 -15.80 33.39 -0.97
N GLN A 392 -16.21 34.17 -1.98
CA GLN A 392 -15.26 34.82 -2.87
C GLN A 392 -14.32 35.79 -2.13
N GLN A 393 -14.83 36.62 -1.22
CA GLN A 393 -13.99 37.54 -0.44
C GLN A 393 -12.95 36.80 0.43
N GLN A 394 -13.36 35.69 1.05
CA GLN A 394 -12.48 34.88 1.86
C GLN A 394 -11.39 34.19 1.01
N ALA A 395 -11.74 33.68 -0.17
CA ALA A 395 -10.74 33.17 -1.11
C ALA A 395 -9.76 34.26 -1.57
N ASP A 396 -10.24 35.47 -1.86
CA ASP A 396 -9.38 36.58 -2.30
C ASP A 396 -8.32 36.92 -1.24
N ALA A 397 -8.70 36.92 0.05
CA ALA A 397 -7.75 37.10 1.14
C ALA A 397 -6.68 36.00 1.17
N LEU A 398 -7.08 34.73 1.01
CA LEU A 398 -6.17 33.58 1.01
C LEU A 398 -5.27 33.52 -0.24
N LEU A 399 -5.74 34.04 -1.37
CA LEU A 399 -4.96 34.17 -2.61
C LEU A 399 -3.88 35.25 -2.52
N ARG A 400 -4.11 36.31 -1.73
CA ARG A 400 -3.17 37.43 -1.53
C ARG A 400 -2.12 37.16 -0.46
N ASP A 401 -2.36 36.23 0.45
CA ASP A 401 -1.42 35.88 1.51
C ASP A 401 -0.16 35.23 0.90
N SER A 402 0.99 35.89 0.95
CA SER A 402 2.23 35.35 0.36
C SER A 402 2.86 34.33 1.31
N PRO A 403 3.17 33.11 0.87
CA PRO A 403 3.93 32.19 1.72
C PRO A 403 5.30 32.80 2.06
N THR A 404 5.63 32.85 3.36
CA THR A 404 6.98 33.19 3.81
C THR A 404 7.93 32.03 3.46
N GLU A 405 8.88 32.29 2.56
CA GLU A 405 10.04 31.41 2.35
C GLU A 405 10.93 31.49 3.59
N GLU A 406 10.61 30.69 4.60
CA GLU A 406 11.55 30.42 5.68
C GLU A 406 12.52 29.35 5.18
N SER A 407 13.74 29.77 4.85
CA SER A 407 14.82 28.88 4.45
C SER A 407 14.99 27.78 5.50
N LEU A 408 14.82 26.54 5.06
CA LEU A 408 15.10 25.34 5.86
C LEU A 408 16.62 25.27 6.04
N GLU A 409 17.14 25.95 7.07
CA GLU A 409 18.54 25.81 7.45
C GLU A 409 18.81 24.35 7.82
N ARG A 410 19.81 23.78 7.16
CA ARG A 410 20.28 22.42 7.43
C ARG A 410 21.09 22.44 8.71
N VAL A 411 20.67 21.68 9.71
CA VAL A 411 21.49 21.47 10.91
C VAL A 411 21.73 19.98 11.08
N SER A 412 22.98 19.57 10.87
CA SER A 412 23.50 18.28 11.33
C SER A 412 24.07 18.43 12.74
N LEU A 413 24.27 17.33 13.45
CA LEU A 413 25.01 17.37 14.72
C LEU A 413 26.44 17.89 14.49
N ASP A 414 26.89 18.83 15.31
CA ASP A 414 28.22 19.46 15.22
C ASP A 414 29.34 18.39 15.17
N ALA A 415 30.16 18.45 14.12
CA ALA A 415 31.24 17.50 13.88
C ALA A 415 32.42 17.66 14.86
N ASP A 416 32.57 18.81 15.50
CA ASP A 416 33.70 19.12 16.38
C ASP A 416 33.47 18.74 17.85
N VAL A 417 32.21 18.51 18.24
CA VAL A 417 31.84 18.08 19.60
C VAL A 417 31.94 16.56 19.73
N ARG A 418 32.66 16.05 20.75
CA ARG A 418 32.72 14.62 21.11
C ARG A 418 31.45 14.19 21.83
N ARG A 419 30.94 13.00 21.50
CA ARG A 419 29.64 12.53 21.99
C ARG A 419 29.82 11.33 22.92
N ILE A 420 29.04 11.30 23.99
CA ILE A 420 28.86 10.14 24.86
C ILE A 420 27.43 9.68 24.68
N TRP A 421 27.23 8.62 23.90
CA TRP A 421 25.90 8.10 23.59
C TRP A 421 25.35 7.27 24.76
N CYS A 422 24.14 7.58 25.21
CA CYS A 422 23.51 6.92 26.36
C CYS A 422 22.02 6.65 26.07
N GLY A 423 21.72 5.64 25.27
CA GLY A 423 20.34 5.28 24.98
C GLY A 423 19.74 4.45 26.11
N SER A 424 18.65 4.91 26.74
CA SER A 424 17.94 4.16 27.78
C SER A 424 16.44 4.14 27.50
N ALA A 425 15.75 3.08 27.94
CA ALA A 425 14.29 3.01 27.86
C ALA A 425 13.66 3.87 28.95
N ARG A 426 12.46 4.41 28.68
CA ARG A 426 11.72 5.08 29.73
C ARG A 426 11.10 4.07 30.71
N PRO A 427 10.94 4.39 32.01
CA PRO A 427 10.28 3.52 32.98
C PRO A 427 8.84 3.14 32.59
N GLU A 428 8.13 4.01 31.84
CA GLU A 428 6.76 3.75 31.42
C GLU A 428 6.67 2.73 30.27
N TYR A 429 7.79 2.42 29.60
CA TYR A 429 7.81 1.44 28.52
C TYR A 429 7.74 0.03 29.08
N ARG A 430 6.83 -0.78 28.55
CA ARG A 430 6.59 -2.14 29.06
C ARG A 430 7.12 -3.25 28.16
N ARG A 431 7.69 -2.90 27.01
CA ARG A 431 8.24 -3.85 26.04
C ARG A 431 9.70 -4.16 26.31
N LEU A 432 10.00 -5.42 26.62
CA LEU A 432 11.37 -5.93 26.78
C LEU A 432 12.27 -5.65 25.57
N THR A 433 11.72 -5.54 24.36
CA THR A 433 12.48 -5.17 23.17
C THR A 433 13.06 -3.75 23.25
N GLN A 434 12.42 -2.82 23.96
CA GLN A 434 12.90 -1.44 24.09
C GLN A 434 14.09 -1.32 25.02
N ARG A 435 14.14 -2.15 26.08
CA ARG A 435 15.30 -2.25 27.00
C ARG A 435 16.61 -2.38 26.24
N TYR A 436 16.64 -3.19 25.18
CA TYR A 436 17.86 -3.42 24.41
C TYR A 436 17.93 -2.63 23.10
N ASN A 437 16.80 -2.35 22.43
CA ASN A 437 16.82 -1.58 21.18
C ASN A 437 17.36 -0.16 21.38
N LEU A 438 16.95 0.52 22.43
CA LEU A 438 17.25 1.95 22.61
C LEU A 438 18.73 2.20 22.91
N PRO A 439 19.40 1.46 23.83
CA PRO A 439 20.85 1.56 24.00
C PRO A 439 21.63 1.20 22.73
N ASN A 440 21.19 0.20 21.97
CA ASN A 440 21.95 -0.28 20.80
C ASN A 440 21.82 0.62 19.56
N ARG A 441 20.82 1.51 19.48
CA ARG A 441 20.55 2.35 18.29
C ARG A 441 21.67 3.32 17.93
N CYS A 442 22.44 3.76 18.91
CA CYS A 442 23.50 4.76 18.71
C CYS A 442 24.83 4.14 18.26
N ILE A 443 25.02 2.82 18.42
CA ILE A 443 26.28 2.13 18.09
C ILE A 443 26.75 2.43 16.65
N PRO A 444 25.90 2.38 15.60
CA PRO A 444 26.30 2.71 14.23
C PRO A 444 26.82 4.13 14.02
N LEU A 445 26.47 5.08 14.91
CA LEU A 445 26.82 6.49 14.81
C LEU A 445 28.10 6.87 15.58
N VAL A 446 28.68 5.93 16.34
CA VAL A 446 29.93 6.15 17.08
C VAL A 446 31.07 6.41 16.08
N ARG A 447 31.74 7.55 16.23
CA ARG A 447 32.91 7.91 15.43
C ARG A 447 34.18 7.33 16.04
N LYS A 448 34.97 6.68 15.19
CA LYS A 448 36.28 6.13 15.54
C LYS A 448 37.16 7.17 16.22
N ASP A 449 37.80 6.78 17.32
CA ASP A 449 38.74 7.56 18.12
C ASP A 449 38.19 8.89 18.69
N ARG A 450 36.86 9.15 18.58
CA ARG A 450 36.22 10.39 19.03
C ARG A 450 35.09 10.16 20.01
N ASP A 451 34.08 9.39 19.64
CA ASP A 451 32.86 9.24 20.45
C ASP A 451 32.96 8.03 21.40
N PHE A 452 32.15 8.06 22.44
CA PHE A 452 32.00 6.97 23.40
C PHE A 452 30.53 6.54 23.48
N VAL A 453 30.27 5.30 23.91
CA VAL A 453 28.91 4.78 24.10
C VAL A 453 28.79 4.00 25.40
N ILE A 454 27.68 4.20 26.11
CA ILE A 454 27.30 3.44 27.31
C ILE A 454 26.29 2.37 26.91
N LEU A 455 26.55 1.12 27.28
CA LEU A 455 25.76 -0.03 26.88
C LEU A 455 25.54 -1.01 28.05
N PRO A 456 24.39 -1.71 28.11
CA PRO A 456 24.19 -2.79 29.08
C PRO A 456 25.12 -3.97 28.76
N ASP A 457 25.72 -4.57 29.79
CA ASP A 457 26.51 -5.80 29.68
C ASP A 457 25.63 -7.04 29.43
N HIS A 458 24.99 -7.00 28.26
CA HIS A 458 24.14 -8.07 27.79
C HIS A 458 24.79 -8.77 26.59
N LYS A 459 24.65 -10.10 26.53
CA LYS A 459 25.26 -10.94 25.48
C LYS A 459 24.96 -10.46 24.05
N LEU A 460 23.72 -10.07 23.76
CA LEU A 460 23.33 -9.61 22.42
C LEU A 460 23.86 -8.20 22.10
N THR A 461 23.97 -7.34 23.11
CA THR A 461 24.54 -5.99 22.96
C THR A 461 26.03 -6.06 22.67
N ARG A 462 26.78 -6.91 23.41
CA ARG A 462 28.20 -7.18 23.13
C ARG A 462 28.43 -7.70 21.72
N GLU A 463 27.57 -8.60 21.27
CA GLU A 463 27.63 -9.17 19.92
C GLU A 463 27.48 -8.10 18.83
N PHE A 464 26.51 -7.19 18.97
CA PHE A 464 26.31 -6.11 18.00
C PHE A 464 27.41 -5.04 18.07
N TRP A 465 27.87 -4.69 19.28
CA TRP A 465 29.03 -3.83 19.48
C TRP A 465 30.26 -4.37 18.73
N ASN A 466 30.58 -5.65 18.91
CA ASN A 466 31.75 -6.25 18.25
C ASN A 466 31.66 -6.18 16.73
N LEU A 467 30.48 -6.40 16.14
CA LEU A 467 30.29 -6.22 14.71
C LEU A 467 30.60 -4.77 14.28
N CYS A 468 30.01 -3.78 14.94
CA CYS A 468 30.23 -2.37 14.57
C CYS A 468 31.68 -1.94 14.83
N LYS A 469 32.30 -2.46 15.89
CA LYS A 469 33.71 -2.25 16.24
C LYS A 469 34.62 -2.74 15.13
N GLU A 470 34.40 -3.95 14.61
CA GLU A 470 35.18 -4.51 13.51
C GLU A 470 34.97 -3.72 12.21
N VAL A 471 33.72 -3.47 11.82
CA VAL A 471 33.39 -2.84 10.53
C VAL A 471 33.82 -1.38 10.48
N LYS A 472 33.67 -0.64 11.58
CA LYS A 472 34.02 0.79 11.66
C LYS A 472 35.39 1.04 12.30
N GLN A 473 36.11 -0.03 12.65
CA GLN A 473 37.43 0.00 13.31
C GLN A 473 37.44 0.82 14.61
N LEU A 474 36.45 0.63 15.49
CA LEU A 474 36.36 1.31 16.78
C LEU A 474 37.32 0.71 17.83
N GLY A 475 37.72 1.49 18.82
CA GLY A 475 38.53 1.05 19.96
C GLY A 475 37.71 0.34 21.05
N ASP A 476 38.34 -0.59 21.79
CA ASP A 476 37.69 -1.29 22.93
C ASP A 476 37.38 -0.36 24.11
N ASP A 477 38.08 0.77 24.22
CA ASP A 477 37.89 1.82 25.21
C ASP A 477 36.76 2.80 24.86
N GLN A 478 36.21 2.72 23.64
CA GLN A 478 35.09 3.55 23.22
C GLN A 478 33.72 3.08 23.77
N VAL A 479 33.67 1.95 24.48
CA VAL A 479 32.46 1.42 25.13
C VAL A 479 32.59 1.34 26.65
N LEU A 480 31.53 1.73 27.35
CA LEU A 480 31.38 1.61 28.79
C LEU A 480 30.22 0.65 29.10
N TRP A 481 30.51 -0.43 29.85
CA TRP A 481 29.55 -1.49 30.16
C TRP A 481 28.91 -1.29 31.54
N THR A 482 27.57 -1.31 31.61
CA THR A 482 26.78 -1.31 32.87
C THR A 482 26.41 -2.73 33.30
N SER A 483 25.81 -2.93 34.48
CA SER A 483 25.52 -4.26 35.05
C SER A 483 24.42 -5.07 34.35
N ASP A 484 23.53 -4.45 33.56
CA ASP A 484 22.31 -5.05 32.98
C ASP A 484 21.36 -5.64 34.04
N GLU A 485 21.36 -5.12 35.27
CA GLU A 485 20.50 -5.62 36.34
C GLU A 485 19.07 -5.05 36.23
N HIS A 486 18.96 -3.77 35.87
CA HIS A 486 17.68 -3.06 35.82
C HIS A 486 17.10 -3.02 34.39
N PHE A 487 15.79 -2.77 34.30
CA PHE A 487 15.12 -2.64 33.01
C PHE A 487 15.50 -1.34 32.29
N VAL A 488 15.70 -0.27 33.06
CA VAL A 488 16.11 1.04 32.60
C VAL A 488 17.62 1.14 32.82
N MET A 489 18.39 1.34 31.75
CA MET A 489 19.86 1.38 31.83
C MET A 489 20.35 2.54 32.71
N ASP A 490 19.60 3.64 32.77
CA ASP A 490 19.93 4.78 33.65
C ASP A 490 20.01 4.38 35.13
N ASP A 491 19.32 3.29 35.54
CA ASP A 491 19.35 2.76 36.91
C ASP A 491 20.59 1.88 37.16
N ASP A 492 21.26 1.40 36.11
CA ASP A 492 22.52 0.67 36.21
C ASP A 492 23.75 1.60 36.22
N VAL A 493 23.57 2.92 36.04
CA VAL A 493 24.65 3.92 36.06
C VAL A 493 24.91 4.34 37.50
N ASP A 494 25.96 3.77 38.10
CA ASP A 494 26.40 4.06 39.45
C ASP A 494 27.52 5.11 39.52
N ASP A 495 27.94 5.46 40.74
CA ASP A 495 29.00 6.45 40.99
C ASP A 495 30.36 6.02 40.39
N GLU A 496 30.62 4.71 40.28
CA GLU A 496 31.83 4.20 39.64
C GLU A 496 31.83 4.49 38.13
N MET A 497 30.70 4.26 37.46
CA MET A 497 30.53 4.61 36.05
C MET A 497 30.69 6.11 35.81
N VAL A 498 30.07 6.95 36.66
CA VAL A 498 30.22 8.41 36.60
C VAL A 498 31.69 8.82 36.76
N ALA A 499 32.43 8.21 37.68
CA ALA A 499 33.86 8.47 37.86
C ALA A 499 34.69 8.12 36.61
N ARG A 500 34.36 7.03 35.92
CA ARG A 500 34.99 6.65 34.65
C ARG A 500 34.72 7.67 33.54
N ILE A 501 33.48 8.18 33.44
CA ILE A 501 33.15 9.24 32.47
C ILE A 501 33.94 10.51 32.79
N LYS A 502 34.03 10.91 34.07
CA LYS A 502 34.84 12.06 34.51
C LYS A 502 36.31 11.90 34.11
N ALA A 503 36.86 10.69 34.23
CA ALA A 503 38.24 10.40 33.79
C ALA A 503 38.44 10.59 32.28
N ILE A 504 37.49 10.14 31.44
CA ILE A 504 37.56 10.31 29.98
C ILE A 504 37.56 11.80 29.58
N VAL A 505 36.68 12.58 30.19
CA VAL A 505 36.56 14.02 29.88
C VAL A 505 37.82 14.77 30.34
N THR A 506 38.27 14.51 31.56
CA THR A 506 39.43 15.22 32.16
C THR A 506 40.75 14.87 31.48
N THR A 507 40.90 13.67 30.91
CA THR A 507 42.07 13.28 30.10
C THR A 507 42.10 13.94 28.72
N ASN A 508 41.01 14.58 28.28
CA ASN A 508 40.86 15.26 26.99
C ASN A 508 40.41 16.74 27.15
N PRO A 509 41.16 17.59 27.86
CA PRO A 509 40.69 18.91 28.33
C PRO A 509 40.49 19.95 27.21
N LYS A 510 40.91 19.67 25.97
CA LYS A 510 40.73 20.55 24.81
C LYS A 510 39.44 20.26 24.03
N ASP A 511 38.81 19.12 24.30
CA ASP A 511 37.63 18.70 23.55
C ASP A 511 36.34 19.16 24.25
N LYS A 512 35.32 19.47 23.45
CA LYS A 512 33.96 19.68 23.97
C LYS A 512 33.23 18.35 24.01
N PHE A 513 32.65 18.01 25.15
CA PHE A 513 31.89 16.79 25.34
C PHE A 513 30.40 17.09 25.49
N THR A 514 29.57 16.26 24.85
CA THR A 514 28.12 16.25 25.04
C THR A 514 27.62 14.83 25.25
N ILE A 515 26.69 14.65 26.19
CA ILE A 515 25.97 13.38 26.38
C ILE A 515 24.72 13.41 25.52
N VAL A 516 24.49 12.30 24.82
CA VAL A 516 23.38 12.16 23.88
C VAL A 516 22.44 11.06 24.38
N PRO A 517 21.40 11.40 25.16
CA PRO A 517 20.43 10.44 25.65
C PRO A 517 19.42 10.03 24.57
N TYR A 518 18.71 8.90 24.77
CA TYR A 518 17.49 8.62 24.00
C TYR A 518 16.39 9.65 24.31
N CYS A 519 16.18 9.90 25.59
CA CYS A 519 15.40 10.99 26.18
C CYS A 519 15.92 11.23 27.60
N VAL A 520 15.71 12.42 28.15
CA VAL A 520 16.06 12.72 29.54
C VAL A 520 14.98 12.14 30.47
N THR A 521 15.41 11.32 31.43
CA THR A 521 14.59 10.78 32.52
C THR A 521 15.04 11.41 33.85
N ALA A 522 14.21 11.33 34.90
CA ALA A 522 14.57 11.87 36.21
C ALA A 522 15.89 11.26 36.77
N ASN A 523 16.09 9.94 36.57
CA ASN A 523 17.34 9.29 37.00
C ASN A 523 18.53 9.68 36.12
N PHE A 524 18.34 9.86 34.81
CA PHE A 524 19.39 10.40 33.94
C PHE A 524 19.84 11.78 34.39
N GLU A 525 18.90 12.69 34.68
CA GLU A 525 19.21 14.05 35.13
C GLU A 525 20.01 14.04 36.43
N ARG A 526 19.69 13.12 37.36
CA ARG A 526 20.37 12.98 38.64
C ARG A 526 21.87 12.71 38.52
N TRP A 527 22.29 11.77 37.68
CA TRP A 527 23.72 11.44 37.54
C TRP A 527 24.42 12.35 36.52
N SER A 528 23.74 12.76 35.44
CA SER A 528 24.34 13.62 34.41
C SER A 528 24.62 15.04 34.91
N ALA A 529 23.83 15.56 35.86
CA ALA A 529 24.09 16.84 36.51
C ALA A 529 25.50 16.92 37.12
N GLN A 530 26.04 15.80 37.63
CA GLN A 530 27.38 15.74 38.23
C GLN A 530 28.52 15.93 37.20
N LEU A 531 28.22 15.86 35.90
CA LEU A 531 29.19 16.01 34.81
C LEU A 531 29.22 17.45 34.27
N SER A 532 28.18 18.25 34.57
CA SER A 532 28.13 19.67 34.20
C SER A 532 29.29 20.47 34.81
N GLU A 533 29.72 20.10 36.02
CA GLU A 533 30.84 20.71 36.76
C GLU A 533 32.18 20.65 36.01
N ILE A 534 32.34 19.68 35.11
CA ILE A 534 33.55 19.48 34.29
C ILE A 534 33.31 19.85 32.81
N GLY A 535 32.25 20.60 32.52
CA GLY A 535 32.01 21.19 31.19
C GLY A 535 31.32 20.26 30.18
N VAL A 536 30.74 19.14 30.61
CA VAL A 536 29.94 18.26 29.74
C VAL A 536 28.53 18.81 29.57
N THR A 537 28.05 18.93 28.34
CA THR A 537 26.67 19.35 28.04
C THR A 537 25.76 18.16 27.77
N VAL A 538 24.44 18.36 27.78
CA VAL A 538 23.45 17.34 27.40
C VAL A 538 22.73 17.79 26.13
N PHE A 539 22.67 16.92 25.13
CA PHE A 539 21.86 17.12 23.92
C PHE A 539 20.47 16.52 24.13
N GLY A 540 19.65 17.22 24.90
CA GLY A 540 18.33 16.77 25.33
C GLY A 540 17.57 17.87 26.08
N GLU A 541 16.31 17.59 26.38
CA GLU A 541 15.42 18.53 27.08
C GLU A 541 15.41 18.22 28.58
N ASP A 542 15.16 19.22 29.42
CA ASP A 542 15.01 18.98 30.86
C ASP A 542 13.68 18.25 31.12
N PHE A 543 13.57 17.55 32.25
CA PHE A 543 12.42 16.69 32.53
C PHE A 543 11.08 17.45 32.48
N GLU A 544 11.03 18.67 33.01
CA GLU A 544 9.83 19.54 32.98
C GLU A 544 9.38 19.87 31.54
N TRP A 545 10.32 20.10 30.63
CA TRP A 545 10.00 20.33 29.22
C TRP A 545 9.42 19.08 28.57
N VAL A 546 10.00 17.91 28.88
CA VAL A 546 9.52 16.61 28.36
C VAL A 546 8.12 16.29 28.88
N GLU A 547 7.80 16.63 30.14
CA GLU A 547 6.44 16.49 30.67
C GLU A 547 5.46 17.41 29.97
N LYS A 548 5.86 18.64 29.60
CA LYS A 548 4.97 19.60 28.93
C LYS A 548 4.73 19.28 27.46
N TYR A 549 5.78 18.96 26.71
CA TYR A 549 5.71 18.86 25.25
C TYR A 549 5.99 17.46 24.70
N GLY A 550 6.54 16.55 25.50
CA GLY A 550 7.06 15.24 25.10
C GLY A 550 6.03 14.12 24.99
N HIS A 551 4.74 14.44 24.84
CA HIS A 551 3.64 13.47 24.83
C HIS A 551 2.52 13.84 23.86
N LYS A 552 1.70 12.86 23.46
CA LYS A 552 0.63 13.06 22.46
C LYS A 552 -0.52 13.93 22.95
N GLY A 553 -0.67 14.09 24.27
CA GLY A 553 -1.74 14.89 24.87
C GLY A 553 -1.75 16.36 24.43
N ILE A 554 -0.65 16.89 23.88
CA ILE A 554 -0.60 18.27 23.39
C ILE A 554 -1.52 18.52 22.17
N LEU A 555 -1.94 17.45 21.50
CA LEU A 555 -2.77 17.49 20.29
C LEU A 555 -4.25 17.78 20.57
N HIS A 556 -4.76 17.43 21.75
CA HIS A 556 -6.19 17.43 22.03
C HIS A 556 -6.52 18.06 23.38
N ARG A 557 -7.72 18.65 23.48
CA ARG A 557 -8.24 19.13 24.75
C ARG A 557 -8.58 17.95 25.67
N HIS A 558 -8.50 18.20 26.97
CA HIS A 558 -8.94 17.24 27.97
C HIS A 558 -10.47 17.26 28.15
N MET A 559 -11.09 16.09 28.33
CA MET A 559 -12.54 15.98 28.52
C MET A 559 -13.06 16.79 29.72
N ASN A 560 -12.33 16.81 30.83
CA ASN A 560 -12.66 17.64 31.99
C ASN A 560 -12.30 19.13 31.85
N SER A 561 -11.80 19.58 30.70
CA SER A 561 -11.36 20.98 30.48
C SER A 561 -11.55 21.44 29.03
N LEU A 562 -12.71 21.14 28.44
CA LEU A 562 -13.03 21.46 27.03
C LEU A 562 -12.91 22.94 26.66
N GLN A 563 -12.97 23.85 27.63
CA GLN A 563 -12.85 25.31 27.40
C GLN A 563 -11.39 25.77 27.28
N THR A 564 -10.45 24.97 27.77
CA THR A 564 -9.01 25.27 27.68
C THR A 564 -8.48 24.71 26.37
N PRO A 565 -7.92 25.54 25.48
CA PRO A 565 -7.33 25.06 24.24
C PRO A 565 -6.12 24.16 24.55
N CYS A 566 -5.88 23.17 23.68
CA CYS A 566 -4.64 22.40 23.76
C CYS A 566 -3.46 23.21 23.21
N ILE A 567 -2.23 22.77 23.47
CA ILE A 567 -1.02 23.46 23.02
C ILE A 567 -1.01 23.63 21.49
N MET A 568 -1.48 22.63 20.74
CA MET A 568 -1.55 22.74 19.28
C MET A 568 -2.51 23.84 18.82
N GLU A 569 -3.66 24.00 19.47
CA GLU A 569 -4.63 25.05 19.16
C GLU A 569 -4.08 26.45 19.51
N GLU A 570 -3.29 26.57 20.57
CA GLU A 570 -2.69 27.85 20.97
C GLU A 570 -1.54 28.27 20.03
N VAL A 571 -0.68 27.32 19.66
CA VAL A 571 0.61 27.61 19.01
C VAL A 571 0.52 27.53 17.49
N ALA A 572 -0.24 26.57 16.97
CA ALA A 572 -0.31 26.27 15.55
C ALA A 572 -1.72 25.81 15.14
N PRO A 573 -2.75 26.67 15.28
CA PRO A 573 -4.16 26.31 15.00
C PRO A 573 -4.43 25.87 13.56
N ASN A 574 -3.51 26.17 12.64
CA ASN A 574 -3.60 25.79 11.24
C ASN A 574 -3.06 24.37 10.98
N ILE A 575 -2.53 23.67 11.98
CA ILE A 575 -2.12 22.27 11.87
C ILE A 575 -3.33 21.39 12.20
N ARG A 576 -3.79 20.63 11.22
CA ARG A 576 -4.90 19.70 11.45
C ARG A 576 -4.47 18.55 12.32
N VAL A 577 -5.31 18.22 13.28
CA VAL A 577 -5.26 17.00 14.08
C VAL A 577 -6.59 16.28 13.91
N ALA A 578 -6.62 14.97 14.12
CA ALA A 578 -7.88 14.24 14.16
C ALA A 578 -8.80 14.84 15.23
N LYS A 579 -10.12 14.88 15.00
CA LYS A 579 -11.04 15.28 16.06
C LYS A 579 -10.93 14.29 17.22
N GLY A 580 -10.54 14.76 18.40
CA GLY A 580 -10.30 13.88 19.54
C GLY A 580 -10.11 14.62 20.85
N TYR A 581 -10.03 13.85 21.93
CA TYR A 581 -9.96 14.31 23.32
C TYR A 581 -9.06 13.41 24.16
N THR A 582 -8.34 13.98 25.13
CA THR A 582 -7.68 13.20 26.18
C THR A 582 -8.67 12.82 27.28
N CYS A 583 -8.59 11.58 27.76
CA CYS A 583 -9.50 10.97 28.73
C CYS A 583 -8.72 10.19 29.79
N ASP A 584 -9.18 10.28 31.04
CA ASP A 584 -8.66 9.54 32.21
C ASP A 584 -9.59 8.42 32.69
N THR A 585 -10.87 8.47 32.30
CA THR A 585 -11.91 7.55 32.79
C THR A 585 -12.78 6.99 31.67
N ALA A 586 -13.41 5.84 31.90
CA ALA A 586 -14.30 5.20 30.91
C ALA A 586 -15.53 6.06 30.60
N ASP A 587 -16.03 6.81 31.61
CA ASP A 587 -17.14 7.75 31.42
C ASP A 587 -16.74 8.90 30.48
N GLU A 588 -15.53 9.45 30.65
CA GLU A 588 -14.98 10.45 29.73
C GLU A 588 -14.82 9.90 28.31
N LEU A 589 -14.39 8.66 28.12
CA LEU A 589 -14.30 8.03 26.80
C LEU A 589 -15.68 7.92 26.12
N VAL A 590 -16.72 7.55 26.87
CA VAL A 590 -18.08 7.46 26.35
C VAL A 590 -18.64 8.84 25.99
N GLU A 591 -18.31 9.87 26.77
CA GLU A 591 -18.70 11.26 26.44
C GLU A 591 -17.92 11.80 25.24
N ALA A 592 -16.61 11.58 25.18
CA ALA A 592 -15.76 11.91 24.04
C ALA A 592 -16.27 11.25 22.75
N TYR A 593 -16.65 9.97 22.79
CA TYR A 593 -17.22 9.24 21.65
C TYR A 593 -18.47 9.94 21.08
N LYS A 594 -19.37 10.41 21.96
CA LYS A 594 -20.57 11.17 21.56
C LYS A 594 -20.20 12.50 20.91
N LEU A 595 -19.21 13.20 21.46
CA LEU A 595 -18.74 14.49 20.92
C LEU A 595 -18.06 14.32 19.56
N ILE A 596 -17.27 13.26 19.37
CA ILE A 596 -16.61 12.94 18.10
C ILE A 596 -17.67 12.70 17.02
N GLY A 597 -18.66 11.84 17.29
CA GLY A 597 -19.84 11.65 16.44
C GLY A 597 -19.58 10.80 15.19
N THR A 598 -18.56 9.93 15.22
CA THR A 598 -18.23 8.99 14.14
C THR A 598 -18.50 7.54 14.55
N GLU A 599 -18.67 6.65 13.57
CA GLU A 599 -18.97 5.23 13.83
C GLU A 599 -17.76 4.49 14.41
N THR A 600 -16.55 4.81 13.93
CA THR A 600 -15.29 4.23 14.38
C THR A 600 -14.38 5.31 14.96
N VAL A 601 -13.79 5.01 16.12
CA VAL A 601 -12.81 5.84 16.83
C VAL A 601 -11.54 5.05 17.09
N VAL A 602 -10.45 5.76 17.35
CA VAL A 602 -9.15 5.19 17.68
C VAL A 602 -8.81 5.60 19.11
N ILE A 603 -8.47 4.63 19.95
CA ILE A 603 -7.92 4.88 21.29
C ILE A 603 -6.39 4.76 21.21
N LYS A 604 -5.65 5.68 21.84
CA LYS A 604 -4.18 5.69 21.86
C LYS A 604 -3.65 6.15 23.22
N PRO A 605 -2.64 5.50 23.81
CA PRO A 605 -2.01 6.01 25.03
C PRO A 605 -1.30 7.34 24.80
N VAL A 606 -1.46 8.28 25.74
CA VAL A 606 -0.74 9.56 25.76
C VAL A 606 0.77 9.29 25.81
N PHE A 607 1.17 8.40 26.72
CA PHE A 607 2.53 7.88 26.83
C PHE A 607 2.59 6.46 26.25
N GLY A 608 3.07 6.35 25.01
CA GLY A 608 3.21 5.09 24.31
C GLY A 608 4.20 5.20 23.17
N ALA A 609 4.78 4.07 22.76
CA ALA A 609 5.76 3.99 21.68
C ALA A 609 5.47 2.84 20.73
N ALA A 610 5.81 3.01 19.44
CA ALA A 610 5.72 1.96 18.42
C ALA A 610 4.36 1.23 18.36
N GLY A 611 3.27 2.01 18.35
CA GLY A 611 1.89 1.50 18.21
C GLY A 611 1.33 0.78 19.42
N GLU A 612 2.01 0.82 20.57
CA GLU A 612 1.54 0.18 21.80
C GLU A 612 0.24 0.79 22.32
N GLY A 613 -0.73 -0.06 22.65
CA GLY A 613 -2.03 0.33 23.20
C GLY A 613 -3.02 0.95 22.20
N ILE A 614 -2.70 1.01 20.90
CA ILE A 614 -3.64 1.53 19.89
C ILE A 614 -4.75 0.50 19.63
N MET A 615 -6.01 0.91 19.74
CA MET A 615 -7.17 0.08 19.40
C MET A 615 -8.16 0.85 18.52
N PHE A 616 -8.76 0.15 17.56
CA PHE A 616 -9.87 0.66 16.75
C PHE A 616 -11.17 0.16 17.35
N VAL A 617 -12.09 1.08 17.66
CA VAL A 617 -13.31 0.80 18.41
C VAL A 617 -14.52 1.29 17.61
N ASN A 618 -15.48 0.41 17.40
CA ASN A 618 -16.77 0.69 16.74
C ASN A 618 -17.98 0.37 17.64
N ASP A 619 -17.73 -0.08 18.88
CA ASP A 619 -18.76 -0.36 19.88
C ASP A 619 -18.45 0.41 21.17
N VAL A 620 -19.35 1.32 21.54
CA VAL A 620 -19.23 2.14 22.74
C VAL A 620 -19.13 1.32 24.02
N ASN A 621 -19.64 0.08 24.05
CA ASN A 621 -19.53 -0.79 25.22
C ASN A 621 -18.09 -1.20 25.52
N ILE A 622 -17.24 -1.25 24.48
CA ILE A 622 -15.80 -1.49 24.66
C ILE A 622 -15.15 -0.31 25.39
N LEU A 623 -15.57 0.92 25.09
CA LEU A 623 -15.08 2.13 25.77
C LEU A 623 -15.54 2.18 27.23
N ALA A 624 -16.80 1.82 27.49
CA ALA A 624 -17.36 1.76 28.84
C ALA A 624 -16.66 0.74 29.75
N GLY A 625 -16.05 -0.30 29.16
CA GLY A 625 -15.28 -1.32 29.87
C GLY A 625 -13.77 -1.14 29.84
N TYR A 626 -13.25 -0.02 29.31
CA TYR A 626 -11.81 0.19 29.16
C TYR A 626 -11.15 0.49 30.52
N ASP A 627 -10.07 -0.23 30.85
CA ASP A 627 -9.45 -0.27 32.18
C ASP A 627 -8.13 0.53 32.30
N PHE A 628 -7.79 1.34 31.29
CA PHE A 628 -6.64 2.26 31.30
C PHE A 628 -5.30 1.61 31.69
N PRO A 629 -4.91 0.49 31.07
CA PRO A 629 -3.74 -0.29 31.49
C PRO A 629 -2.40 0.47 31.31
N MET A 630 -2.42 1.54 30.51
CA MET A 630 -1.27 2.42 30.21
C MET A 630 -1.48 3.86 30.70
N GLY A 631 -2.45 4.10 31.59
CA GLY A 631 -2.81 5.43 32.06
C GLY A 631 -3.66 6.20 31.03
N GLN A 632 -3.54 7.53 31.05
CA GLN A 632 -4.31 8.44 30.20
C GLN A 632 -4.22 8.09 28.71
N VAL A 633 -5.35 8.22 28.01
CA VAL A 633 -5.47 7.92 26.58
C VAL A 633 -6.07 9.10 25.82
N ILE A 634 -5.88 9.08 24.51
CA ILE A 634 -6.55 9.93 23.52
C ILE A 634 -7.60 9.06 22.83
N LEU A 635 -8.80 9.59 22.71
CA LEU A 635 -9.83 9.08 21.81
C LEU A 635 -9.97 10.03 20.62
N GLU A 636 -9.77 9.54 19.42
CA GLU A 636 -9.84 10.34 18.19
C GLU A 636 -10.71 9.69 17.13
N GLU A 637 -11.16 10.45 16.13
CA GLU A 637 -11.88 9.92 14.98
C GLU A 637 -10.99 9.01 14.11
N PHE A 638 -11.59 7.99 13.50
CA PHE A 638 -10.91 7.21 12.49
C PHE A 638 -10.80 7.98 11.17
N LEU A 639 -9.58 8.14 10.67
CA LEU A 639 -9.29 8.83 9.41
C LEU A 639 -9.18 7.82 8.24
N ALA A 640 -9.78 8.16 7.10
CA ALA A 640 -9.67 7.40 5.85
C ALA A 640 -8.38 7.79 5.12
N LEU A 641 -7.33 6.99 5.29
CA LEU A 641 -5.97 7.36 4.89
C LEU A 641 -5.70 7.11 3.41
N ASP A 642 -4.98 8.04 2.77
CA ASP A 642 -4.46 7.86 1.42
C ASP A 642 -3.38 6.78 1.40
N ARG A 643 -3.23 6.13 0.25
CA ARG A 643 -2.23 5.08 0.03
C ARG A 643 -1.39 5.42 -1.19
N THR A 644 -0.10 5.15 -1.08
CA THR A 644 0.85 5.18 -2.20
C THR A 644 0.54 4.08 -3.21
N ASN A 645 1.17 4.13 -4.39
CA ASN A 645 0.90 3.21 -5.50
C ASN A 645 1.15 1.72 -5.17
N ASP A 646 2.02 1.44 -4.20
CA ASP A 646 2.29 0.10 -3.67
C ASP A 646 1.27 -0.38 -2.60
N GLY A 647 0.23 0.43 -2.32
CA GLY A 647 -0.83 0.12 -1.37
C GLY A 647 -0.50 0.43 0.09
N ILE A 648 0.68 0.97 0.41
CA ILE A 648 1.06 1.37 1.78
C ILE A 648 0.41 2.72 2.14
N VAL A 649 0.04 2.92 3.41
CA VAL A 649 -0.49 4.21 3.89
C VAL A 649 0.56 5.31 3.74
N LEU A 650 0.15 6.45 3.17
CA LEU A 650 1.02 7.62 3.09
C LEU A 650 1.10 8.31 4.46
N SER A 651 2.21 8.08 5.17
CA SER A 651 2.44 8.61 6.53
C SER A 651 3.77 9.37 6.64
N PRO A 652 3.84 10.62 6.14
CA PRO A 652 5.06 11.42 6.15
C PRO A 652 5.40 11.90 7.57
N ALA A 653 6.69 11.98 7.91
CA ALA A 653 7.14 12.48 9.21
C ALA A 653 8.23 13.54 9.08
N VAL A 654 8.09 14.60 9.89
CA VAL A 654 9.01 15.74 9.99
C VAL A 654 9.88 15.54 11.22
N HIS A 655 11.17 15.83 11.11
CA HIS A 655 12.16 15.60 12.16
C HIS A 655 12.95 16.87 12.41
N TYR A 656 13.48 17.03 13.62
CA TYR A 656 14.26 18.21 14.00
C TYR A 656 15.41 17.84 14.94
N LEU A 657 16.46 18.68 14.93
CA LEU A 657 17.57 18.65 15.88
C LEU A 657 17.73 20.05 16.46
N GLY A 658 17.51 20.19 17.76
CA GLY A 658 17.38 21.52 18.37
C GLY A 658 16.21 22.28 17.75
N ASN A 659 16.38 23.57 17.48
CA ASN A 659 15.32 24.42 16.96
C ASN A 659 15.13 24.36 15.43
N THR A 660 15.78 23.41 14.74
CA THR A 660 15.84 23.38 13.27
C THR A 660 15.40 22.05 12.69
N LEU A 661 14.73 22.10 11.54
CA LEU A 661 14.33 20.90 10.81
C LEU A 661 15.54 20.11 10.30
N PHE A 662 15.40 18.78 10.31
CA PHE A 662 16.49 17.85 10.10
C PHE A 662 16.31 16.97 8.85
N GLY A 663 17.36 16.93 8.03
CA GLY A 663 17.48 16.08 6.83
C GLY A 663 16.85 16.64 5.56
N ASN A 664 17.09 15.96 4.43
CA ASN A 664 16.58 16.34 3.11
C ASN A 664 15.12 15.91 2.91
N GLY A 665 14.19 16.69 3.46
CA GLY A 665 12.75 16.50 3.31
C GLY A 665 12.15 15.50 4.31
N LEU A 666 10.88 15.16 4.06
CA LEU A 666 10.12 14.24 4.90
C LEU A 666 10.45 12.79 4.55
N VAL A 667 10.17 11.90 5.49
CA VAL A 667 10.31 10.45 5.31
C VAL A 667 8.98 9.78 5.66
N ASP A 668 8.55 8.82 4.87
CA ASP A 668 7.32 8.08 5.15
C ASP A 668 7.59 6.94 6.14
N GLN A 669 6.71 6.84 7.12
CA GLN A 669 6.63 5.70 8.01
C GLN A 669 5.92 4.54 7.30
N ILE A 670 6.65 3.42 7.13
CA ILE A 670 6.07 2.21 6.56
C ILE A 670 5.30 1.49 7.67
N MET A 671 3.97 1.47 7.57
CA MET A 671 3.08 0.92 8.59
C MET A 671 2.58 -0.47 8.22
N VAL A 672 2.66 -1.41 9.17
CA VAL A 672 2.04 -2.75 9.09
C VAL A 672 1.12 -2.91 10.30
N GLY A 673 -0.19 -2.82 10.06
CA GLY A 673 -1.18 -2.69 11.15
C GLY A 673 -0.99 -1.36 11.90
N THR A 674 -0.93 -1.41 13.23
CA THR A 674 -0.65 -0.25 14.09
C THR A 674 0.85 -0.03 14.34
N GLY A 675 1.72 -0.90 13.82
CA GLY A 675 3.16 -0.86 14.08
C GLY A 675 3.97 -0.29 12.92
N TYR A 676 4.97 0.53 13.24
CA TYR A 676 5.99 0.96 12.28
C TYR A 676 6.94 -0.20 11.93
N ALA A 677 7.08 -0.48 10.63
CA ALA A 677 7.90 -1.54 10.04
C ALA A 677 9.12 -1.03 9.26
N GLY A 678 9.19 0.26 8.93
CA GLY A 678 10.30 0.82 8.15
C GLY A 678 10.17 2.33 7.92
N TRP A 679 11.16 2.90 7.23
CA TRP A 679 11.15 4.29 6.78
C TRP A 679 11.62 4.36 5.33
N ARG A 680 11.05 5.26 4.54
CA ARG A 680 11.56 5.58 3.19
C ARG A 680 11.51 7.07 2.96
N ARG A 681 12.12 7.56 1.88
CA ARG A 681 11.87 8.92 1.40
C ARG A 681 10.37 9.14 1.19
N SER A 682 9.86 10.32 1.54
CA SER A 682 8.43 10.57 1.41
C SER A 682 7.98 10.63 -0.04
N GLU A 683 6.93 9.88 -0.36
CA GLU A 683 6.25 9.91 -1.67
C GLU A 683 5.17 11.02 -1.71
N ALA A 684 4.98 11.77 -0.63
CA ALA A 684 4.06 12.91 -0.61
C ALA A 684 4.55 14.03 -1.55
N SER A 685 3.59 14.77 -2.12
CA SER A 685 3.87 15.88 -3.03
C SER A 685 4.76 16.94 -2.37
N LYS A 686 5.51 17.69 -3.19
CA LYS A 686 6.42 18.73 -2.68
C LYS A 686 5.69 19.78 -1.83
N SER A 687 4.49 20.17 -2.26
CA SER A 687 3.63 21.12 -1.53
C SER A 687 3.14 20.57 -0.18
N PHE A 688 2.82 19.27 -0.09
CA PHE A 688 2.52 18.60 1.18
C PHE A 688 3.70 18.74 2.14
N GLN A 689 4.90 18.39 1.66
CA GLN A 689 6.13 18.42 2.45
C GLN A 689 6.48 19.84 2.93
N GLU A 690 6.32 20.85 2.07
CA GLU A 690 6.52 22.27 2.40
C GLU A 690 5.49 22.76 3.42
N THR A 691 4.25 22.29 3.34
CA THR A 691 3.17 22.62 4.29
C THR A 691 3.48 22.06 5.68
N CYS A 692 3.82 20.78 5.78
CA CYS A 692 4.27 20.16 7.03
C CYS A 692 5.50 20.88 7.61
N SER A 693 6.47 21.23 6.78
CA SER A 693 7.70 21.88 7.23
C SER A 693 7.45 23.29 7.79
N ARG A 694 6.65 24.11 7.10
CA ARG A 694 6.26 25.45 7.59
C ARG A 694 5.49 25.37 8.91
N ALA A 695 4.57 24.42 9.02
CA ALA A 695 3.80 24.15 10.22
C ALA A 695 4.72 23.83 11.41
N ILE A 696 5.64 22.87 11.24
CA ILE A 696 6.55 22.45 12.30
C ILE A 696 7.57 23.54 12.66
N ASN A 697 8.07 24.33 11.71
CA ASN A 697 8.97 25.45 12.00
C ASN A 697 8.35 26.45 12.99
N LYS A 698 7.06 26.77 12.86
CA LYS A 698 6.35 27.64 13.82
C LYS A 698 6.32 27.02 15.22
N LEU A 699 6.03 25.72 15.28
CA LEU A 699 5.97 24.98 16.54
C LEU A 699 7.36 24.90 17.22
N LEU A 700 8.43 24.69 16.46
CA LEU A 700 9.81 24.70 16.98
C LEU A 700 10.23 26.06 17.54
N LYS A 701 9.85 27.16 16.88
CA LYS A 701 10.11 28.52 17.38
C LYS A 701 9.44 28.77 18.73
N HIS A 702 8.25 28.22 18.95
CA HIS A 702 7.54 28.32 20.22
C HIS A 702 8.13 27.40 21.30
N MET A 703 8.37 26.14 20.96
CA MET A 703 8.85 25.13 21.90
C MET A 703 10.32 25.30 22.30
N GLN A 704 11.12 25.93 21.44
CA GLN A 704 12.57 26.13 21.59
C GLN A 704 13.34 24.88 22.04
N PRO A 705 13.18 23.73 21.35
CA PRO A 705 13.88 22.52 21.74
C PRO A 705 15.41 22.66 21.59
N ARG A 706 16.15 22.07 22.54
CA ARG A 706 17.62 21.89 22.51
C ARG A 706 18.04 20.51 21.97
N GLY A 707 17.15 19.52 22.05
CA GLY A 707 17.40 18.14 21.66
C GLY A 707 16.64 17.68 20.42
N PRO A 708 16.56 16.37 20.16
CA PRO A 708 15.91 15.81 18.98
C PRO A 708 14.39 15.63 19.15
N GLY A 709 13.69 15.54 18.03
CA GLY A 709 12.29 15.10 18.03
C GLY A 709 11.67 15.03 16.64
N GLY A 710 10.42 14.59 16.58
CA GLY A 710 9.69 14.50 15.33
C GLY A 710 8.19 14.52 15.47
N PHE A 711 7.53 14.74 14.35
CA PHE A 711 6.09 14.90 14.19
C PHE A 711 5.63 14.00 13.05
N ASP A 712 4.70 13.11 13.33
CA ASP A 712 4.22 12.14 12.35
C ASP A 712 2.88 12.64 11.79
N PHE A 713 2.80 12.70 10.46
CA PHE A 713 1.61 13.08 9.72
C PHE A 713 0.99 11.87 9.01
N LEU A 714 -0.30 11.99 8.71
CA LEU A 714 -1.05 11.12 7.83
C LEU A 714 -1.63 11.95 6.68
N SER A 715 -1.68 11.37 5.48
CA SER A 715 -2.39 11.96 4.35
C SER A 715 -3.85 11.51 4.32
N VAL A 716 -4.77 12.47 4.25
CA VAL A 716 -6.21 12.23 4.11
C VAL A 716 -6.75 13.11 2.98
N GLU A 717 -7.09 12.51 1.85
CA GLU A 717 -7.50 13.20 0.63
C GLU A 717 -6.49 14.29 0.22
N GLY A 718 -5.20 13.95 0.28
CA GLY A 718 -4.05 14.81 0.00
C GLY A 718 -3.62 15.70 1.16
N VAL A 719 -4.39 15.79 2.25
CA VAL A 719 -4.18 16.81 3.30
C VAL A 719 -3.34 16.26 4.45
N PRO A 720 -2.36 17.02 4.99
CA PRO A 720 -1.59 16.62 6.16
C PRO A 720 -2.40 16.71 7.46
N PHE A 721 -2.52 15.60 8.17
CA PHE A 721 -3.04 15.52 9.55
C PHE A 721 -1.91 15.11 10.49
N LEU A 722 -1.57 15.96 11.46
CA LEU A 722 -0.66 15.62 12.54
C LEU A 722 -1.34 14.59 13.46
N THR A 723 -0.73 13.42 13.60
CA THR A 723 -1.32 12.29 14.34
C THR A 723 -0.51 11.85 15.55
N ASP A 724 0.81 12.10 15.55
CA ASP A 724 1.69 11.70 16.63
C ASP A 724 2.81 12.73 16.85
N VAL A 725 3.22 12.87 18.11
CA VAL A 725 4.27 13.77 18.56
C VAL A 725 5.32 12.96 19.30
N ASN A 726 6.55 13.04 18.82
CA ASN A 726 7.72 12.32 19.32
C ASN A 726 8.84 13.29 19.67
N THR A 727 8.55 14.30 20.50
CA THR A 727 9.43 15.41 20.89
C THR A 727 10.24 15.10 22.15
N GLY A 728 11.40 15.75 22.29
CA GLY A 728 12.31 15.55 23.44
C GLY A 728 12.95 14.16 23.48
N ARG A 729 12.94 13.44 22.35
CA ARG A 729 13.50 12.10 22.21
C ARG A 729 13.89 11.80 20.77
N PHE A 730 14.89 10.94 20.58
CA PHE A 730 15.13 10.38 19.26
C PHE A 730 13.96 9.50 18.85
N ASN A 731 13.43 9.70 17.64
CA ASN A 731 12.45 8.79 17.06
C ASN A 731 13.12 7.72 16.15
N GLY A 732 12.32 6.87 15.52
CA GLY A 732 12.81 5.77 14.68
C GLY A 732 13.57 6.21 13.42
N ALA A 733 13.32 7.40 12.88
CA ALA A 733 13.90 7.85 11.61
C ALA A 733 15.15 8.73 11.78
N HIS A 734 15.43 9.25 12.97
CA HIS A 734 16.67 9.99 13.22
C HIS A 734 17.91 9.15 12.95
N MET A 735 17.94 7.90 13.44
CA MET A 735 19.10 7.01 13.31
C MET A 735 19.45 6.75 11.84
N PRO A 736 18.51 6.35 10.96
CA PRO A 736 18.83 6.20 9.54
C PRO A 736 19.17 7.52 8.84
N LYS A 737 18.51 8.63 9.18
CA LYS A 737 18.87 9.95 8.62
C LYS A 737 20.28 10.38 8.98
N LEU A 738 20.66 10.29 10.25
CA LEU A 738 22.02 10.59 10.74
C LEU A 738 23.05 9.66 10.11
N PHE A 739 22.75 8.36 10.01
CA PHE A 739 23.65 7.41 9.36
C PHE A 739 23.85 7.75 7.87
N ASN A 740 22.77 8.09 7.16
CA ASN A 740 22.84 8.50 5.76
C ASN A 740 23.66 9.78 5.58
N GLU A 741 23.39 10.84 6.38
CA GLU A 741 24.17 12.09 6.30
C GLU A 741 25.66 11.90 6.58
N MET A 742 26.01 11.01 7.52
CA MET A 742 27.40 10.77 7.89
C MET A 742 28.19 9.99 6.84
N PHE A 743 27.55 9.06 6.11
CA PHE A 743 28.27 8.08 5.31
C PHE A 743 27.86 8.02 3.83
N ALA A 744 26.68 8.51 3.46
CA ALA A 744 26.19 8.49 2.07
C ALA A 744 25.19 9.65 1.79
N PRO A 745 25.56 10.93 2.00
CA PRO A 745 24.61 12.05 1.94
C PRO A 745 23.93 12.24 0.57
N ASP A 746 24.55 11.74 -0.50
CA ASP A 746 24.02 11.80 -1.87
C ASP A 746 23.12 10.61 -2.24
N CYS A 747 22.99 9.62 -1.36
CA CYS A 747 22.12 8.46 -1.55
C CYS A 747 20.71 8.70 -1.00
N THR A 748 19.73 8.05 -1.63
CA THR A 748 18.43 7.81 -1.00
C THR A 748 18.52 6.57 -0.10
N PHE A 749 17.50 6.37 0.74
CA PHE A 749 17.48 5.24 1.66
C PHE A 749 16.13 4.57 1.80
N TYR A 750 16.17 3.27 2.12
CA TYR A 750 15.03 2.49 2.54
C TYR A 750 15.37 1.68 3.78
N CYS A 751 14.63 1.90 4.87
CA CYS A 751 14.80 1.20 6.13
C CYS A 751 13.69 0.20 6.35
N PHE A 752 14.06 -0.97 6.86
CA PHE A 752 13.09 -2.00 7.21
C PHE A 752 13.46 -2.69 8.51
N LYS A 753 12.43 -3.11 9.24
CA LYS A 753 12.57 -4.02 10.36
C LYS A 753 12.49 -5.44 9.87
N PHE A 754 13.41 -6.24 10.38
CA PHE A 754 13.36 -7.68 10.25
C PHE A 754 13.91 -8.22 11.54
N LYS A 755 13.24 -9.17 12.17
CA LYS A 755 13.74 -9.77 13.41
C LYS A 755 14.74 -10.86 13.02
N PRO A 756 16.07 -10.67 13.25
CA PRO A 756 17.04 -11.69 12.90
C PRO A 756 16.76 -12.98 13.70
N PRO A 757 16.90 -14.17 13.08
CA PRO A 757 16.73 -15.44 13.77
C PRO A 757 17.66 -15.58 14.98
N PRO A 758 17.24 -16.23 16.08
CA PRO A 758 18.09 -16.45 17.26
C PRO A 758 19.41 -17.18 16.96
N THR A 759 19.44 -17.93 15.85
CA THR A 759 20.56 -18.74 15.36
C THR A 759 21.58 -17.96 14.52
N LEU A 760 21.23 -16.80 13.98
CA LEU A 760 22.09 -16.03 13.07
C LEU A 760 22.89 -14.99 13.85
N SER A 761 24.20 -15.22 14.04
CA SER A 761 25.04 -14.24 14.74
C SER A 761 25.28 -12.96 13.93
N ALA A 762 25.63 -11.86 14.59
CA ALA A 762 25.91 -10.58 13.93
C ALA A 762 27.03 -10.69 12.88
N SER A 763 28.12 -11.41 13.20
CA SER A 763 29.24 -11.65 12.27
C SER A 763 28.83 -12.56 11.10
N GLN A 764 27.99 -13.59 11.34
CA GLN A 764 27.46 -14.45 10.27
C GLN A 764 26.53 -13.68 9.33
N PHE A 765 25.66 -12.83 9.89
CA PHE A 765 24.84 -11.91 9.11
C PHE A 765 25.72 -11.01 8.24
N TRP A 766 26.73 -10.37 8.82
CA TRP A 766 27.63 -9.47 8.09
C TRP A 766 28.37 -10.17 6.94
N PHE A 767 28.90 -11.37 7.20
CA PHE A 767 29.54 -12.18 6.16
C PHE A 767 28.59 -12.54 5.01
N ARG A 768 27.30 -12.80 5.28
CA ARG A 768 26.29 -13.04 4.24
C ARG A 768 26.08 -11.80 3.38
N MET A 769 26.02 -10.63 4.00
CA MET A 769 25.87 -9.35 3.27
C MET A 769 27.08 -9.08 2.36
N GLN A 770 28.30 -9.34 2.86
CA GLN A 770 29.52 -9.21 2.07
C GLN A 770 29.57 -10.23 0.92
N SER A 771 29.19 -11.48 1.18
CA SER A 771 29.19 -12.55 0.16
C SER A 771 28.16 -12.33 -0.95
N ALA A 772 27.07 -11.64 -0.62
CA ALA A 772 26.05 -11.24 -1.58
C ALA A 772 26.38 -9.92 -2.29
N ASP A 773 27.52 -9.30 -1.99
CA ASP A 773 27.98 -8.02 -2.55
C ASP A 773 26.98 -6.87 -2.33
N ILE A 774 26.36 -6.85 -1.14
CA ILE A 774 25.37 -5.84 -0.74
C ILE A 774 25.67 -5.21 0.62
N ALA A 775 26.84 -5.48 1.21
CA ALA A 775 27.24 -4.86 2.47
C ALA A 775 27.67 -3.41 2.25
N PHE A 776 27.10 -2.48 3.01
CA PHE A 776 27.54 -1.09 3.00
C PHE A 776 28.63 -0.89 4.05
N VAL A 777 29.89 -0.74 3.65
CA VAL A 777 31.01 -0.45 4.55
C VAL A 777 31.17 1.08 4.66
N PRO A 778 30.94 1.69 5.83
CA PRO A 778 31.00 3.15 5.98
C PRO A 778 32.36 3.72 5.57
N GLY A 779 32.36 4.66 4.62
CA GLY A 779 33.58 5.29 4.09
C GLY A 779 34.26 4.53 2.94
N GLU A 780 33.78 3.33 2.58
CA GLU A 780 34.34 2.52 1.49
C GLU A 780 33.31 2.23 0.39
N SER A 781 32.04 1.98 0.75
CA SER A 781 30.98 1.63 -0.20
C SER A 781 30.17 2.85 -0.66
N GLU A 782 29.84 2.91 -1.96
CA GLU A 782 28.90 3.92 -2.50
C GLU A 782 27.42 3.53 -2.31
N SER A 783 27.12 2.24 -2.18
CA SER A 783 25.76 1.71 -1.99
C SER A 783 25.80 0.36 -1.25
N GLY A 784 24.67 -0.07 -0.69
CA GLY A 784 24.56 -1.34 0.02
C GLY A 784 23.63 -1.26 1.23
N VAL A 785 23.78 -2.19 2.16
CA VAL A 785 22.92 -2.34 3.34
C VAL A 785 23.74 -2.44 4.61
N PHE A 786 23.29 -1.75 5.67
CA PHE A 786 23.91 -1.74 6.99
C PHE A 786 22.89 -2.05 8.11
N PRO A 787 23.25 -2.83 9.15
CA PRO A 787 22.41 -3.03 10.32
C PRO A 787 22.46 -1.81 11.25
N LEU A 788 21.36 -1.08 11.40
CA LEU A 788 21.25 -0.03 12.42
C LEU A 788 21.00 -0.61 13.82
N ILE A 789 20.36 -1.77 13.90
CA ILE A 789 20.21 -2.58 15.12
C ILE A 789 20.29 -4.04 14.72
N TYR A 790 21.08 -4.85 15.45
CA TYR A 790 21.09 -6.30 15.26
C TYR A 790 21.07 -7.04 16.61
N LEU A 791 19.89 -7.48 17.04
CA LEU A 791 19.71 -8.27 18.27
C LEU A 791 18.99 -9.57 17.91
N ARG A 792 19.77 -10.61 17.55
CA ARG A 792 19.23 -11.91 17.14
C ARG A 792 18.20 -12.47 18.11
N GLY A 793 17.12 -13.01 17.56
CA GLY A 793 15.99 -13.53 18.33
C GLY A 793 15.15 -12.47 19.06
N LEU A 794 15.51 -11.18 18.98
CA LEU A 794 14.84 -10.09 19.68
C LEU A 794 14.33 -9.00 18.73
N SER A 795 15.23 -8.34 17.97
CA SER A 795 14.89 -7.17 17.15
C SER A 795 15.99 -6.85 16.13
N GLY A 796 15.62 -6.29 14.98
CA GLY A 796 16.56 -5.82 13.97
C GLY A 796 16.00 -4.67 13.14
N LEU A 797 16.88 -3.75 12.76
CA LEU A 797 16.59 -2.59 11.92
C LEU A 797 17.75 -2.41 10.94
N TYR A 798 17.45 -2.27 9.66
CA TYR A 798 18.42 -2.23 8.58
C TYR A 798 18.16 -1.02 7.69
N ILE A 799 19.22 -0.42 7.14
CA ILE A 799 19.17 0.67 6.17
C ILE A 799 19.79 0.21 4.85
N CYS A 800 19.07 0.40 3.76
CA CYS A 800 19.57 0.26 2.39
C CYS A 800 19.90 1.66 1.87
N LEU A 801 21.04 1.81 1.20
CA LEU A 801 21.57 3.05 0.64
C LEU A 801 21.89 2.82 -0.84
N ALA A 802 21.35 3.65 -1.73
CA ALA A 802 21.61 3.59 -3.16
C ALA A 802 21.29 4.94 -3.82
N LYS A 803 21.54 5.06 -5.14
CA LYS A 803 21.27 6.29 -5.90
C LYS A 803 19.78 6.48 -6.15
N THR A 804 19.01 5.38 -6.25
CA THR A 804 17.58 5.40 -6.56
C THR A 804 16.75 4.60 -5.56
N ASP A 805 15.46 4.95 -5.41
CA ASP A 805 14.55 4.26 -4.48
C ASP A 805 14.30 2.80 -4.90
N GLU A 806 14.33 2.53 -6.21
CA GLU A 806 14.16 1.18 -6.77
C GLU A 806 15.34 0.28 -6.44
N GLU A 807 16.58 0.78 -6.52
CA GLU A 807 17.77 0.05 -6.08
C GLU A 807 17.71 -0.25 -4.57
N CYS A 808 17.26 0.71 -3.76
CA CYS A 808 17.04 0.50 -2.33
C CYS A 808 16.00 -0.60 -2.05
N LYS A 809 14.91 -0.68 -2.82
CA LYS A 809 13.92 -1.78 -2.72
C LYS A 809 14.53 -3.12 -3.11
N ASN A 810 15.32 -3.18 -4.16
CA ASN A 810 16.02 -4.41 -4.58
C ASN A 810 17.03 -4.88 -3.51
N LEU A 811 17.82 -3.95 -2.96
CA LEU A 811 18.73 -4.22 -1.85
C LEU A 811 17.98 -4.71 -0.61
N CYS A 812 16.80 -4.17 -0.32
CA CYS A 812 15.94 -4.62 0.77
C CYS A 812 15.51 -6.07 0.60
N GLU A 813 15.03 -6.47 -0.58
CA GLU A 813 14.63 -7.86 -0.86
C GLU A 813 15.83 -8.83 -0.80
N LEU A 814 16.98 -8.43 -1.34
CA LEU A 814 18.22 -9.20 -1.23
C LEU A 814 18.69 -9.33 0.23
N ALA A 815 18.60 -8.25 1.01
CA ALA A 815 18.95 -8.25 2.43
C ALA A 815 18.01 -9.11 3.26
N LYS A 816 16.70 -9.09 2.99
CA LYS A 816 15.73 -10.01 3.61
C LYS A 816 16.08 -11.47 3.31
N SER A 817 16.58 -11.78 2.11
CA SER A 817 17.07 -13.13 1.79
C SER A 817 18.33 -13.54 2.58
N CYS A 818 19.15 -12.56 2.99
CA CYS A 818 20.33 -12.78 3.83
C CYS A 818 19.97 -12.93 5.32
N LEU A 819 18.91 -12.23 5.73
CA LEU A 819 18.35 -12.22 7.09
C LEU A 819 17.39 -13.38 7.37
N ALA A 820 16.79 -13.94 6.32
CA ALA A 820 16.01 -15.15 6.44
C ALA A 820 16.89 -16.27 7.01
N ASP A 821 16.28 -17.14 7.82
CA ASP A 821 16.81 -18.46 8.04
C ASP A 821 16.85 -19.16 6.68
N ARG A 822 18.01 -19.09 6.01
CA ARG A 822 18.33 -20.11 5.02
C ARG A 822 18.33 -21.40 5.80
N VAL A 823 17.51 -22.38 5.36
CA VAL A 823 17.81 -23.77 5.67
C VAL A 823 19.32 -23.93 5.39
N PRO A 824 20.14 -24.33 6.36
CA PRO A 824 21.58 -24.27 6.19
C PRO A 824 21.98 -25.15 5.00
N ILE A 825 22.59 -24.54 3.98
CA ILE A 825 23.79 -25.13 3.41
C ILE A 825 24.89 -24.88 4.47
N SER A 826 25.31 -25.97 5.10
CA SER A 826 26.39 -26.15 6.09
C SER A 826 27.56 -25.15 5.98
N ARG A 827 28.08 -24.67 7.13
CA ARG A 827 29.51 -24.33 7.38
C ARG A 827 29.77 -24.00 8.87
N PRO A 828 31.02 -24.10 9.35
CA PRO A 828 31.62 -25.16 10.17
C PRO A 828 31.38 -25.06 11.70
N SER A 829 31.48 -26.18 12.41
CA SER A 829 31.70 -26.20 13.86
C SER A 829 33.11 -25.67 14.20
N SER A 830 33.26 -24.69 15.11
CA SER A 830 34.45 -24.64 15.96
C SER A 830 34.24 -25.62 17.13
N PRO A 831 35.02 -26.70 17.21
CA PRO A 831 35.19 -27.45 18.46
C PRO A 831 36.15 -26.65 19.36
N PRO A 832 35.97 -26.60 20.69
CA PRO A 832 37.11 -26.34 21.56
C PRO A 832 37.54 -27.72 22.07
N PRO A 833 38.35 -28.48 21.33
CA PRO A 833 39.72 -28.16 20.94
C PRO A 833 40.02 -28.53 19.47
N GLU A 834 41.17 -28.11 18.93
CA GLU A 834 41.60 -28.30 17.53
C GLU A 834 41.11 -29.59 16.85
N LEU A 835 40.47 -29.45 15.67
CA LEU A 835 40.64 -30.25 14.43
C LEU A 835 39.36 -30.25 13.54
N VAL A 836 39.43 -29.51 12.42
CA VAL A 836 38.76 -29.70 11.09
C VAL A 836 37.48 -30.57 11.03
N THR A 837 36.32 -29.98 10.71
CA THR A 837 35.22 -30.71 10.02
C THR A 837 34.53 -29.87 8.92
N THR A 838 34.68 -30.40 7.71
CA THR A 838 34.28 -29.97 6.37
C THR A 838 32.77 -29.80 6.16
N MET A 839 32.37 -28.87 5.29
CA MET A 839 31.08 -28.83 4.59
C MET A 839 30.84 -30.23 3.96
N ARG A 840 30.07 -31.12 4.62
CA ARG A 840 29.85 -32.49 4.13
C ARG A 840 28.86 -32.46 2.97
N MET A 841 29.40 -32.30 1.77
CA MET A 841 28.68 -32.66 0.56
C MET A 841 28.55 -34.18 0.51
N THR A 842 27.35 -34.69 0.22
CA THR A 842 27.11 -36.12 0.02
C THR A 842 26.69 -36.35 -1.42
N LEU A 843 27.50 -37.06 -2.18
CA LEU A 843 27.13 -37.54 -3.51
C LEU A 843 26.57 -38.96 -3.37
N ILE A 844 25.31 -39.14 -3.74
CA ILE A 844 24.74 -40.47 -3.97
C ILE A 844 24.89 -40.74 -5.47
N LYS A 845 25.61 -41.79 -5.86
CA LYS A 845 25.86 -42.11 -7.29
C LYS A 845 25.55 -43.56 -7.62
N ASN A 846 25.50 -43.85 -8.92
CA ASN A 846 25.23 -45.19 -9.48
C ASN A 846 23.88 -45.78 -9.05
N ALA A 847 22.88 -44.94 -8.74
CA ALA A 847 21.54 -45.45 -8.46
C ALA A 847 20.98 -46.12 -9.72
N LEU A 848 20.34 -47.28 -9.56
CA LEU A 848 19.68 -47.96 -10.67
C LEU A 848 18.57 -47.08 -11.28
N ALA A 849 17.88 -46.33 -10.43
CA ALA A 849 16.89 -45.34 -10.83
C ALA A 849 16.73 -44.25 -9.75
N LEU A 850 16.58 -43.00 -10.23
CA LEU A 850 16.20 -41.85 -9.42
C LEU A 850 14.73 -41.51 -9.68
N TYR A 851 13.88 -41.64 -8.67
CA TYR A 851 12.44 -41.38 -8.79
C TYR A 851 12.13 -39.90 -8.53
N THR A 852 12.23 -39.10 -9.59
CA THR A 852 11.84 -37.69 -9.64
C THR A 852 10.37 -37.50 -10.08
N PRO A 853 9.76 -36.32 -9.83
CA PRO A 853 8.39 -36.02 -10.26
C PRO A 853 8.19 -36.12 -11.78
N ASP A 854 9.24 -35.81 -12.54
CA ASP A 854 9.33 -35.96 -13.99
C ASP A 854 10.28 -37.12 -14.32
N GLN A 855 10.05 -37.87 -15.40
CA GLN A 855 11.02 -38.91 -15.81
C GLN A 855 12.37 -38.26 -16.08
N SER A 856 13.39 -38.63 -15.29
CA SER A 856 14.75 -38.11 -15.45
C SER A 856 15.71 -39.24 -15.79
N HIS A 857 16.76 -38.88 -16.52
CA HIS A 857 17.87 -39.77 -16.91
C HIS A 857 19.04 -39.68 -15.93
N TYR A 858 18.84 -39.04 -14.77
CA TYR A 858 19.87 -38.88 -13.76
C TYR A 858 19.98 -40.14 -12.91
N THR A 859 21.21 -40.50 -12.57
CA THR A 859 21.59 -41.70 -11.80
C THR A 859 22.29 -41.31 -10.48
N ALA A 860 22.49 -40.01 -10.27
CA ALA A 860 23.16 -39.47 -9.11
C ALA A 860 22.53 -38.16 -8.64
N LEU A 861 22.69 -37.86 -7.36
CA LEU A 861 22.31 -36.57 -6.78
C LEU A 861 23.35 -36.10 -5.77
N LEU A 862 23.50 -34.79 -5.67
CA LEU A 862 24.40 -34.11 -4.74
C LEU A 862 23.59 -33.41 -3.66
N ILE A 863 23.87 -33.75 -2.41
CA ILE A 863 23.33 -33.09 -1.22
C ILE A 863 24.39 -32.13 -0.69
N ALA A 864 24.00 -30.89 -0.38
CA ALA A 864 24.85 -29.97 0.37
C ALA A 864 24.06 -29.33 1.51
N GLY A 865 24.52 -29.57 2.75
CA GLY A 865 23.75 -29.22 3.94
C GLY A 865 22.42 -29.94 3.93
N SER A 866 21.33 -29.18 3.84
CA SER A 866 19.97 -29.69 3.97
C SER A 866 19.20 -29.91 2.67
N GLN A 867 19.78 -29.52 1.54
CA GLN A 867 19.10 -29.46 0.26
C GLN A 867 19.78 -30.34 -0.79
N ILE A 868 18.98 -30.77 -1.77
CA ILE A 868 19.49 -31.32 -3.02
C ILE A 868 20.00 -30.15 -3.85
N VAL A 869 21.29 -30.14 -4.17
CA VAL A 869 21.92 -29.05 -4.93
C VAL A 869 22.28 -29.44 -6.36
N GLY A 870 22.18 -30.72 -6.72
CA GLY A 870 22.39 -31.18 -8.08
C GLY A 870 21.76 -32.54 -8.34
N LEU A 871 21.21 -32.71 -9.53
CA LEU A 871 20.88 -34.01 -10.12
C LEU A 871 21.86 -34.21 -11.27
N LEU A 872 22.61 -35.31 -11.24
CA LEU A 872 23.81 -35.47 -12.04
C LEU A 872 23.70 -36.67 -12.96
N SER A 873 24.18 -36.51 -14.19
CA SER A 873 24.49 -37.63 -15.09
C SER A 873 25.69 -38.44 -14.55
N ASP A 874 25.90 -39.65 -15.08
CA ASP A 874 27.05 -40.48 -14.70
C ASP A 874 28.39 -39.74 -14.84
N VAL A 875 28.54 -38.94 -15.90
CA VAL A 875 29.77 -38.17 -16.17
C VAL A 875 29.97 -37.07 -15.14
N GLU A 876 28.92 -36.34 -14.81
CA GLU A 876 28.97 -35.27 -13.79
C GLU A 876 29.18 -35.84 -12.39
N ALA A 877 28.57 -36.98 -12.09
CA ALA A 877 28.76 -37.70 -10.83
C ALA A 877 30.22 -38.18 -10.68
N GLU A 878 30.85 -38.63 -11.75
CA GLU A 878 32.26 -39.05 -11.71
C GLU A 878 33.20 -37.85 -11.54
N ASN A 879 32.92 -36.72 -12.18
CA ASN A 879 33.65 -35.47 -11.94
C ASN A 879 33.50 -35.01 -10.49
N MET A 880 32.27 -35.07 -9.94
CA MET A 880 32.00 -34.71 -8.56
C MET A 880 32.63 -35.70 -7.57
N THR A 881 32.71 -36.98 -7.91
CA THR A 881 33.43 -38.01 -7.13
C THR A 881 34.87 -37.56 -6.90
N ARG A 882 35.57 -37.12 -7.94
CA ARG A 882 36.97 -36.64 -7.82
C ARG A 882 37.08 -35.44 -6.89
N VAL A 883 36.15 -34.49 -7.00
CA VAL A 883 36.12 -33.29 -6.14
C VAL A 883 35.84 -33.67 -4.69
N LEU A 884 34.86 -34.54 -4.43
CA LEU A 884 34.51 -34.94 -3.07
C LEU A 884 35.56 -35.83 -2.43
N SER A 885 36.17 -36.76 -3.17
CA SER A 885 37.31 -37.53 -2.69
C SER A 885 38.49 -36.63 -2.32
N ALA A 886 38.71 -35.54 -3.07
CA ALA A 886 39.77 -34.57 -2.77
C ALA A 886 39.45 -33.62 -1.61
N THR A 887 38.16 -33.40 -1.29
CA THR A 887 37.71 -32.42 -0.28
C THR A 887 37.13 -33.04 0.98
N GLY A 888 37.11 -34.37 1.10
CA GLY A 888 36.57 -35.09 2.26
C GLY A 888 35.04 -35.14 2.29
N GLY A 889 34.38 -35.04 1.13
CA GLY A 889 32.93 -35.25 0.99
C GLY A 889 32.54 -36.73 1.09
N THR A 890 31.29 -36.98 1.44
CA THR A 890 30.73 -38.34 1.53
C THR A 890 30.33 -38.81 0.15
N ILE A 891 30.72 -40.02 -0.23
CA ILE A 891 30.25 -40.68 -1.46
C ILE A 891 29.52 -41.94 -1.04
N ILE A 892 28.26 -42.06 -1.48
CA ILE A 892 27.43 -43.25 -1.28
C ILE A 892 27.24 -43.89 -2.65
N ASP A 893 27.73 -45.12 -2.79
CA ASP A 893 27.47 -45.94 -3.95
C ASP A 893 26.10 -46.61 -3.79
N ALA A 894 25.12 -46.16 -4.59
CA ALA A 894 23.77 -46.68 -4.63
C ALA A 894 23.60 -47.77 -5.71
N SER A 895 24.69 -48.43 -6.11
CA SER A 895 24.64 -49.58 -7.04
C SER A 895 23.68 -50.66 -6.53
N GLY A 896 22.77 -51.09 -7.40
CA GLY A 896 21.72 -52.05 -7.05
C GLY A 896 20.58 -51.49 -6.19
N MET A 897 20.61 -50.19 -5.89
CA MET A 897 19.58 -49.49 -5.13
C MET A 897 18.78 -48.55 -6.01
N ILE A 898 17.57 -48.24 -5.56
CA ILE A 898 16.76 -47.14 -6.08
C ILE A 898 16.75 -45.99 -5.09
N VAL A 899 16.59 -44.78 -5.60
CA VAL A 899 16.52 -43.56 -4.80
C VAL A 899 15.15 -42.91 -5.00
N ALA A 900 14.43 -42.67 -3.92
CA ALA A 900 13.09 -42.10 -3.94
C ALA A 900 12.93 -40.98 -2.90
N PRO A 901 11.92 -40.09 -3.04
CA PRO A 901 11.63 -39.10 -2.01
C PRO A 901 11.27 -39.77 -0.69
N GLY A 902 11.65 -39.16 0.43
CA GLY A 902 11.21 -39.59 1.75
C GLY A 902 9.68 -39.58 1.89
N MET A 903 9.15 -40.53 2.67
CA MET A 903 7.70 -40.66 2.81
C MET A 903 7.13 -39.49 3.63
N VAL A 904 5.94 -39.04 3.23
CA VAL A 904 5.17 -37.99 3.88
C VAL A 904 3.92 -38.63 4.45
N ASP A 905 3.86 -38.77 5.77
CA ASP A 905 2.74 -39.40 6.47
C ASP A 905 1.79 -38.34 7.03
N PRO A 906 0.60 -38.15 6.43
CA PRO A 906 -0.34 -37.11 6.85
C PRO A 906 -1.10 -37.45 8.14
N HIS A 907 -0.93 -38.64 8.72
CA HIS A 907 -1.74 -39.11 9.86
C HIS A 907 -0.94 -39.98 10.82
N VAL A 908 -0.41 -39.36 11.88
CA VAL A 908 0.37 -40.06 12.92
C VAL A 908 -0.01 -39.59 14.33
N HIS A 909 -0.29 -40.51 15.24
CA HIS A 909 -0.49 -40.20 16.67
C HIS A 909 0.85 -40.09 17.40
N VAL A 910 1.63 -39.04 17.12
CA VAL A 910 3.01 -38.88 17.61
C VAL A 910 3.13 -38.81 19.14
N THR A 911 2.09 -38.36 19.84
CA THR A 911 2.02 -38.36 21.32
C THR A 911 1.39 -39.63 21.90
N GLY A 912 1.02 -40.59 21.05
CA GLY A 912 0.20 -41.74 21.38
C GLY A 912 -1.30 -41.39 21.36
N GLY A 913 -2.12 -42.36 21.00
CA GLY A 913 -3.58 -42.29 21.00
C GLY A 913 -4.19 -43.30 21.98
N GLY A 914 -5.23 -43.99 21.51
CA GLY A 914 -5.97 -44.98 22.27
C GLY A 914 -6.78 -44.40 23.42
N GLY A 915 -7.22 -45.27 24.34
CA GLY A 915 -8.02 -44.92 25.50
C GLY A 915 -9.45 -45.47 25.47
N GLU A 916 -9.85 -46.12 24.37
CA GLU A 916 -11.23 -46.61 24.20
C GLU A 916 -11.62 -47.76 25.15
N MET A 917 -10.67 -48.44 25.80
CA MET A 917 -10.91 -49.37 26.92
C MET A 917 -10.53 -48.79 28.29
N GLY A 918 -10.50 -47.47 28.41
CA GLY A 918 -10.04 -46.78 29.61
C GLY A 918 -8.53 -46.57 29.67
N PRO A 919 -8.00 -46.00 30.77
CA PRO A 919 -6.67 -45.38 30.81
C PRO A 919 -5.49 -46.30 30.46
N ALA A 920 -5.58 -47.60 30.77
CA ALA A 920 -4.52 -48.58 30.47
C ALA A 920 -4.37 -48.88 28.96
N SER A 921 -5.38 -48.53 28.16
CA SER A 921 -5.40 -48.75 26.71
C SER A 921 -4.85 -47.57 25.88
N ARG A 922 -4.24 -46.59 26.57
CA ARG A 922 -3.51 -45.47 25.95
C ARG A 922 -2.18 -45.96 25.42
N THR A 923 -1.93 -45.72 24.13
CA THR A 923 -0.64 -46.10 23.52
C THR A 923 0.46 -45.12 23.92
N PRO A 924 1.73 -45.56 23.99
CA PRO A 924 2.85 -44.67 24.26
C PRO A 924 3.07 -43.66 23.12
N ALA A 925 3.81 -42.59 23.41
CA ALA A 925 4.30 -41.68 22.37
C ALA A 925 5.30 -42.39 21.45
N LEU A 926 5.28 -42.04 20.16
CA LEU A 926 6.20 -42.65 19.20
C LEU A 926 7.64 -42.17 19.41
N GLN A 927 8.56 -43.12 19.24
CA GLN A 927 9.99 -42.87 19.26
C GLN A 927 10.47 -42.42 17.87
N LEU A 928 11.56 -41.66 17.81
CA LEU A 928 12.09 -41.13 16.55
C LEU A 928 12.53 -42.26 15.63
N SER A 929 13.24 -43.26 16.17
CA SER A 929 13.79 -44.33 15.33
C SER A 929 12.70 -45.20 14.70
N GLN A 930 11.53 -45.32 15.33
CA GLN A 930 10.36 -45.99 14.75
C GLN A 930 9.89 -45.27 13.48
N ILE A 931 9.87 -43.94 13.47
CA ILE A 931 9.48 -43.13 12.29
C ILE A 931 10.55 -43.25 11.20
N VAL A 932 11.82 -43.17 11.58
CA VAL A 932 12.96 -43.26 10.65
C VAL A 932 13.03 -44.64 9.97
N ARG A 933 12.87 -45.73 10.72
CA ARG A 933 12.89 -47.10 10.18
C ARG A 933 11.75 -47.38 9.20
N ALA A 934 10.68 -46.60 9.24
CA ALA A 934 9.59 -46.68 8.26
C ALA A 934 9.90 -45.96 6.93
N GLY A 935 11.00 -45.20 6.87
CA GLY A 935 11.33 -44.36 5.71
C GLY A 935 10.58 -43.03 5.66
N THR A 936 9.94 -42.66 6.78
CA THR A 936 9.15 -41.44 6.90
C THR A 936 10.03 -40.28 7.32
N THR A 937 10.08 -39.24 6.49
CA THR A 937 10.88 -38.03 6.74
C THR A 937 10.03 -36.83 7.15
N THR A 938 8.74 -36.87 6.79
CA THR A 938 7.76 -35.85 7.16
C THR A 938 6.52 -36.49 7.78
N VAL A 939 6.08 -36.01 8.94
CA VAL A 939 4.86 -36.49 9.63
C VAL A 939 3.89 -35.35 9.93
N VAL A 940 2.59 -35.64 9.99
CA VAL A 940 1.58 -34.73 10.53
C VAL A 940 0.89 -35.38 11.72
N GLY A 941 1.11 -34.78 12.90
CA GLY A 941 0.59 -35.24 14.17
C GLY A 941 -0.92 -35.02 14.31
N VAL A 942 -1.65 -36.05 14.74
CA VAL A 942 -3.08 -36.00 15.09
C VAL A 942 -3.33 -36.35 16.56
N THR A 943 -4.48 -35.93 17.09
CA THR A 943 -5.13 -36.64 18.20
C THR A 943 -6.36 -37.38 17.70
N GLY A 944 -6.95 -38.23 18.54
CA GLY A 944 -8.03 -39.14 18.15
C GLY A 944 -9.25 -39.05 19.05
N THR A 945 -9.76 -40.21 19.47
CA THR A 945 -10.91 -40.31 20.37
C THR A 945 -10.65 -39.65 21.73
N ASP A 946 -9.47 -39.85 22.32
CA ASP A 946 -9.09 -39.20 23.59
C ASP A 946 -8.49 -37.82 23.33
N SER A 947 -9.28 -36.78 23.59
CA SER A 947 -8.84 -35.39 23.65
C SER A 947 -8.98 -34.79 25.06
N VAL A 948 -9.14 -35.66 26.07
CA VAL A 948 -9.23 -35.27 27.49
C VAL A 948 -7.86 -35.39 28.13
N SER A 949 -7.18 -36.52 27.93
CA SER A 949 -5.82 -36.76 28.43
C SER A 949 -4.72 -36.44 27.41
N ARG A 950 -5.09 -36.20 26.15
CA ARG A 950 -4.18 -35.79 25.06
C ARG A 950 -4.45 -34.34 24.68
N SER A 951 -3.60 -33.45 25.19
CA SER A 951 -3.76 -32.01 24.95
C SER A 951 -3.08 -31.57 23.65
N MET A 952 -3.55 -30.47 23.08
CA MET A 952 -2.94 -29.86 21.89
C MET A 952 -1.52 -29.35 22.18
N GLU A 953 -1.24 -28.92 23.41
CA GLU A 953 0.07 -28.42 23.84
C GLU A 953 1.09 -29.56 23.81
N ASN A 954 0.71 -30.75 24.28
CA ASN A 954 1.56 -31.93 24.21
C ASN A 954 1.85 -32.31 22.75
N LEU A 955 0.83 -32.25 21.88
CA LEU A 955 1.00 -32.51 20.45
C LEU A 955 1.97 -31.53 19.79
N LEU A 956 1.77 -30.22 19.98
CA LEU A 956 2.67 -29.19 19.45
C LEU A 956 4.10 -29.36 19.98
N THR A 957 4.26 -29.67 21.26
CA THR A 957 5.57 -29.87 21.90
C THR A 957 6.30 -31.08 21.30
N LYS A 958 5.62 -32.22 21.14
CA LYS A 958 6.22 -33.40 20.52
C LYS A 958 6.55 -33.19 19.04
N VAL A 959 5.71 -32.47 18.30
CA VAL A 959 5.98 -32.09 16.91
C VAL A 959 7.23 -31.20 16.81
N ARG A 960 7.39 -30.24 17.71
CA ARG A 960 8.62 -29.42 17.78
C ARG A 960 9.85 -30.26 18.15
N ALA A 961 9.72 -31.23 19.05
CA ALA A 961 10.81 -32.15 19.38
C ALA A 961 11.26 -32.97 18.17
N ILE A 962 10.33 -33.55 17.41
CA ILE A 962 10.65 -34.31 16.18
C ILE A 962 11.37 -33.43 15.14
N ASN A 963 10.96 -32.16 15.00
CA ASN A 963 11.64 -31.20 14.14
C ASN A 963 13.09 -30.91 14.59
N GLN A 964 13.33 -30.82 15.90
CA GLN A 964 14.66 -30.62 16.47
C GLN A 964 15.55 -31.88 16.31
N GLU A 965 14.95 -33.06 16.39
CA GLU A 965 15.62 -34.35 16.25
C GLU A 965 16.05 -34.67 14.80
N GLY A 966 15.51 -33.95 13.81
CA GLY A 966 16.02 -33.92 12.44
C GLY A 966 15.00 -34.23 11.34
N LEU A 967 13.80 -34.68 11.69
CA LEU A 967 12.70 -34.88 10.73
C LEU A 967 11.94 -33.56 10.49
N THR A 968 10.92 -33.61 9.63
CA THR A 968 9.92 -32.52 9.53
C THR A 968 8.60 -32.98 10.12
N ALA A 969 8.00 -32.17 10.99
CA ALA A 969 6.73 -32.50 11.62
C ALA A 969 5.77 -31.31 11.66
N TYR A 970 4.51 -31.56 11.32
CA TYR A 970 3.38 -30.64 11.42
C TYR A 970 2.31 -31.23 12.35
N MET A 971 1.23 -30.50 12.59
CA MET A 971 0.08 -30.98 13.34
C MET A 971 -1.25 -30.52 12.75
N TRP A 972 -2.27 -31.30 13.05
CA TRP A 972 -3.66 -30.89 12.99
C TRP A 972 -4.07 -30.37 14.38
N THR A 973 -4.69 -29.19 14.47
CA THR A 973 -5.40 -28.81 15.70
C THR A 973 -6.72 -29.56 15.80
N GLY A 974 -7.28 -29.76 16.99
CA GLY A 974 -8.52 -30.52 17.17
C GLY A 974 -8.33 -32.02 17.41
N ALA A 975 -9.46 -32.73 17.40
CA ALA A 975 -9.61 -34.14 17.71
C ALA A 975 -10.94 -34.67 17.11
N TYR A 976 -11.40 -35.86 17.53
CA TYR A 976 -12.68 -36.43 17.06
C TYR A 976 -13.89 -35.55 17.39
N VAL A 977 -13.83 -34.92 18.56
CA VAL A 977 -14.94 -34.17 19.16
C VAL A 977 -15.14 -32.81 18.46
N LEU A 978 -16.39 -32.39 18.39
CA LEU A 978 -16.80 -31.03 18.04
C LEU A 978 -17.56 -30.37 19.20
N PRO A 979 -17.33 -29.07 19.48
CA PRO A 979 -16.29 -28.22 18.87
C PRO A 979 -14.87 -28.72 19.18
N PRO A 980 -13.89 -28.51 18.26
CA PRO A 980 -12.57 -29.10 18.39
C PRO A 980 -11.76 -28.40 19.50
N PRO A 981 -10.92 -29.14 20.26
CA PRO A 981 -9.97 -28.53 21.17
C PRO A 981 -8.90 -27.74 20.39
N THR A 982 -8.53 -26.56 20.89
CA THR A 982 -7.58 -25.65 20.23
C THR A 982 -6.65 -25.02 21.26
N LEU A 983 -5.48 -24.55 20.80
CA LEU A 983 -4.47 -23.90 21.64
C LEU A 983 -4.81 -22.45 21.96
N THR A 984 -5.48 -21.77 21.03
CA THR A 984 -5.77 -20.34 21.11
C THR A 984 -7.26 -20.04 21.31
N GLY A 985 -8.09 -21.08 21.49
CA GLY A 985 -9.55 -20.96 21.56
C GLY A 985 -10.26 -20.84 20.21
N SER A 986 -9.52 -20.89 19.08
CA SER A 986 -10.10 -20.85 17.73
C SER A 986 -9.24 -21.66 16.74
N VAL A 987 -9.91 -22.40 15.86
CA VAL A 987 -9.26 -23.15 14.77
C VAL A 987 -8.55 -22.19 13.83
N MET A 988 -9.19 -21.05 13.50
CA MET A 988 -8.60 -20.05 12.63
C MET A 988 -7.32 -19.47 13.22
N ARG A 989 -7.33 -19.13 14.51
CA ARG A 989 -6.16 -18.58 15.19
C ARG A 989 -5.03 -19.60 15.29
N ASP A 990 -5.33 -20.87 15.59
CA ASP A 990 -4.31 -21.93 15.62
C ASP A 990 -3.62 -22.08 14.26
N VAL A 991 -4.39 -22.20 13.17
CA VAL A 991 -3.83 -22.33 11.82
C VAL A 991 -3.05 -21.07 11.41
N CYS A 992 -3.51 -19.87 11.76
CA CYS A 992 -2.82 -18.62 11.43
C CYS A 992 -1.54 -18.37 12.24
N LEU A 993 -1.55 -18.65 13.55
CA LEU A 993 -0.51 -18.20 14.47
C LEU A 993 0.54 -19.28 14.78
N ILE A 994 0.20 -20.57 14.62
CA ILE A 994 1.09 -21.67 14.97
C ILE A 994 1.67 -22.26 13.70
N GLU A 995 2.96 -22.01 13.44
CA GLU A 995 3.67 -22.47 12.24
C GLU A 995 3.39 -23.94 11.89
N GLN A 996 3.50 -24.84 12.87
CA GLN A 996 3.32 -26.28 12.67
C GLN A 996 1.86 -26.70 12.43
N CYS A 997 0.87 -25.86 12.73
CA CYS A 997 -0.54 -26.17 12.53
C CYS A 997 -0.96 -25.89 11.08
N ILE A 998 -1.36 -26.92 10.34
CA ILE A 998 -1.67 -26.82 8.89
C ILE A 998 -3.16 -26.98 8.55
N GLY A 999 -3.98 -27.33 9.54
CA GLY A 999 -5.42 -27.52 9.40
C GLY A 999 -6.03 -28.05 10.70
N VAL A 1000 -7.23 -28.61 10.61
CA VAL A 1000 -7.97 -29.16 11.77
C VAL A 1000 -8.29 -30.64 11.56
N GLY A 1001 -8.11 -31.45 12.60
CA GLY A 1001 -8.42 -32.88 12.57
C GLY A 1001 -7.70 -33.75 13.60
N GLU A 1002 -7.93 -35.07 13.60
CA GLU A 1002 -8.95 -35.70 12.74
C GLU A 1002 -10.36 -35.63 13.34
N VAL A 1003 -11.31 -35.04 12.60
CA VAL A 1003 -12.71 -34.91 13.05
C VAL A 1003 -13.47 -36.18 12.70
N ALA A 1004 -14.23 -36.73 13.64
CA ALA A 1004 -14.96 -37.98 13.44
C ALA A 1004 -16.27 -37.81 12.68
N ILE A 1005 -16.35 -38.46 11.52
CA ILE A 1005 -17.50 -38.44 10.60
C ILE A 1005 -18.00 -39.86 10.41
N ALA A 1006 -19.32 -40.06 10.54
CA ALA A 1006 -19.96 -41.36 10.37
C ALA A 1006 -19.38 -42.47 11.30
N ASP A 1007 -18.85 -42.09 12.47
CA ASP A 1007 -18.25 -42.98 13.48
C ASP A 1007 -19.02 -42.87 14.81
N HIS A 1008 -19.17 -43.99 15.51
CA HIS A 1008 -19.89 -44.04 16.79
C HIS A 1008 -19.13 -43.33 17.94
N ARG A 1009 -17.84 -43.05 17.76
CA ARG A 1009 -16.99 -42.34 18.73
C ARG A 1009 -16.97 -40.81 18.51
N GLY A 1010 -17.63 -40.31 17.47
CA GLY A 1010 -17.66 -38.89 17.13
C GLY A 1010 -18.86 -38.12 17.68
N SER A 1011 -18.80 -36.78 17.61
CA SER A 1011 -19.86 -35.88 18.08
C SER A 1011 -21.15 -35.86 17.23
N GLN A 1012 -21.25 -36.70 16.20
CA GLN A 1012 -22.37 -36.71 15.23
C GLN A 1012 -22.66 -35.32 14.62
N PRO A 1013 -21.69 -34.69 13.94
CA PRO A 1013 -21.85 -33.33 13.42
C PRO A 1013 -23.03 -33.18 12.46
N THR A 1014 -23.72 -32.04 12.58
CA THR A 1014 -24.67 -31.61 11.55
C THR A 1014 -23.93 -31.11 10.30
N VAL A 1015 -24.65 -30.98 9.18
CA VAL A 1015 -24.08 -30.40 7.96
C VAL A 1015 -23.58 -28.97 8.22
N THR A 1016 -24.31 -28.17 9.00
CA THR A 1016 -23.93 -26.79 9.34
C THR A 1016 -22.67 -26.72 10.20
N ASP A 1017 -22.45 -27.67 11.11
CA ASP A 1017 -21.22 -27.74 11.89
C ASP A 1017 -20.00 -27.94 10.97
N LEU A 1018 -20.15 -28.81 9.97
CA LEU A 1018 -19.11 -29.09 8.98
C LEU A 1018 -18.85 -27.90 8.05
N GLU A 1019 -19.90 -27.21 7.59
CA GLU A 1019 -19.77 -25.98 6.79
C GLU A 1019 -19.02 -24.89 7.54
N ARG A 1020 -19.38 -24.67 8.82
CA ARG A 1020 -18.74 -23.67 9.67
C ARG A 1020 -17.27 -24.00 9.90
N LEU A 1021 -16.97 -25.24 10.29
CA LEU A 1021 -15.61 -25.68 10.57
C LEU A 1021 -14.71 -25.59 9.33
N ALA A 1022 -15.18 -26.07 8.19
CA ALA A 1022 -14.43 -26.05 6.94
C ALA A 1022 -14.24 -24.62 6.41
N SER A 1023 -15.21 -23.73 6.59
CA SER A 1023 -15.06 -22.31 6.26
C SER A 1023 -14.00 -21.63 7.13
N GLU A 1024 -14.05 -21.84 8.44
CA GLU A 1024 -13.05 -21.30 9.38
C GLU A 1024 -11.64 -21.78 9.04
N CYS A 1025 -11.47 -23.10 8.85
CA CYS A 1025 -10.17 -23.70 8.54
C CYS A 1025 -9.63 -23.24 7.17
N ARG A 1026 -10.49 -23.15 6.15
CA ARG A 1026 -10.11 -22.70 4.81
C ARG A 1026 -9.63 -21.25 4.82
N VAL A 1027 -10.39 -20.35 5.42
CA VAL A 1027 -10.00 -18.92 5.51
C VAL A 1027 -8.69 -18.78 6.27
N ALA A 1028 -8.51 -19.54 7.35
CA ALA A 1028 -7.25 -19.56 8.07
C ALA A 1028 -6.06 -20.02 7.22
N GLY A 1029 -6.24 -21.06 6.41
CA GLY A 1029 -5.23 -21.50 5.45
C GLY A 1029 -4.88 -20.44 4.40
N LEU A 1030 -5.86 -19.64 3.94
CA LEU A 1030 -5.62 -18.52 3.02
C LEU A 1030 -4.81 -17.41 3.69
N LEU A 1031 -5.18 -17.02 4.92
CA LEU A 1031 -4.48 -15.98 5.69
C LEU A 1031 -3.04 -16.39 6.05
N ALA A 1032 -2.83 -17.69 6.33
CA ALA A 1032 -1.53 -18.23 6.77
C ALA A 1032 -0.64 -18.76 5.62
N ASN A 1033 -1.16 -18.80 4.39
CA ASN A 1033 -0.56 -19.51 3.27
C ASN A 1033 -0.25 -21.00 3.58
N LYS A 1034 -1.22 -21.71 4.15
CA LYS A 1034 -1.15 -23.14 4.51
C LYS A 1034 -2.24 -23.96 3.83
N ALA A 1035 -2.29 -25.27 4.07
CA ALA A 1035 -3.31 -26.16 3.52
C ALA A 1035 -4.72 -25.68 3.89
N GLY A 1036 -5.02 -25.52 5.18
CA GLY A 1036 -6.33 -25.08 5.67
C GLY A 1036 -7.43 -26.08 5.33
N VAL A 1037 -7.19 -27.36 5.58
CA VAL A 1037 -8.12 -28.47 5.27
C VAL A 1037 -8.61 -29.15 6.55
N VAL A 1038 -9.81 -29.73 6.48
CA VAL A 1038 -10.39 -30.55 7.54
C VAL A 1038 -10.03 -32.01 7.27
N HIS A 1039 -9.17 -32.60 8.10
CA HIS A 1039 -8.83 -34.02 8.05
C HIS A 1039 -9.93 -34.83 8.75
N CYS A 1040 -10.52 -35.80 8.06
CA CYS A 1040 -11.75 -36.47 8.53
C CYS A 1040 -11.54 -37.96 8.80
N HIS A 1041 -11.73 -38.36 10.06
CA HIS A 1041 -11.82 -39.75 10.46
C HIS A 1041 -13.12 -40.37 9.96
N MET A 1042 -13.06 -41.32 9.03
CA MET A 1042 -14.27 -41.96 8.51
C MET A 1042 -14.62 -43.24 9.26
N GLY A 1043 -15.79 -43.25 9.90
CA GLY A 1043 -16.40 -44.41 10.54
C GLY A 1043 -17.00 -45.46 9.60
N SER A 1044 -17.62 -46.48 10.19
CA SER A 1044 -18.30 -47.56 9.44
C SER A 1044 -19.81 -47.32 9.24
N ASN A 1045 -20.37 -46.20 9.70
CA ASN A 1045 -21.80 -45.92 9.57
C ASN A 1045 -22.20 -45.80 8.08
N GLU A 1046 -23.41 -46.24 7.75
CA GLU A 1046 -23.97 -46.23 6.40
C GLU A 1046 -24.03 -44.84 5.76
N GLN A 1047 -24.02 -43.76 6.55
CA GLN A 1047 -23.97 -42.39 6.04
C GLN A 1047 -22.68 -42.07 5.25
N ARG A 1048 -21.56 -42.75 5.54
CA ARG A 1048 -20.28 -42.62 4.79
C ARG A 1048 -19.92 -41.17 4.47
N LEU A 1049 -19.78 -40.79 3.18
CA LEU A 1049 -19.40 -39.43 2.76
C LEU A 1049 -20.60 -38.47 2.58
N SER A 1050 -21.84 -38.91 2.84
CA SER A 1050 -23.05 -38.13 2.52
C SER A 1050 -23.10 -36.77 3.22
N SER A 1051 -22.69 -36.68 4.49
CA SER A 1051 -22.63 -35.42 5.25
C SER A 1051 -21.62 -34.44 4.67
N LEU A 1052 -20.44 -34.92 4.27
CA LEU A 1052 -19.42 -34.10 3.61
C LEU A 1052 -19.90 -33.58 2.25
N ARG A 1053 -20.55 -34.44 1.46
CA ARG A 1053 -21.15 -34.06 0.16
C ARG A 1053 -22.24 -33.00 0.34
N ALA A 1054 -23.07 -33.13 1.39
CA ALA A 1054 -24.10 -32.16 1.71
C ALA A 1054 -23.50 -30.79 2.07
N ALA A 1055 -22.45 -30.77 2.91
CA ALA A 1055 -21.76 -29.54 3.31
C ALA A 1055 -21.11 -28.81 2.13
N ILE A 1056 -20.52 -29.54 1.18
CA ILE A 1056 -19.98 -28.94 -0.05
C ILE A 1056 -21.12 -28.40 -0.93
N LYS A 1057 -22.17 -29.18 -1.15
CA LYS A 1057 -23.29 -28.78 -2.02
C LYS A 1057 -24.05 -27.57 -1.47
N GLY A 1058 -24.13 -27.42 -0.14
CA GLY A 1058 -24.81 -26.33 0.55
C GLY A 1058 -24.01 -25.03 0.65
N SER A 1059 -22.74 -25.02 0.24
CA SER A 1059 -21.83 -23.89 0.48
C SER A 1059 -20.93 -23.57 -0.72
N ALA A 1060 -20.09 -22.52 -0.59
CA ALA A 1060 -19.07 -22.16 -1.57
C ALA A 1060 -17.72 -22.88 -1.33
N LEU A 1061 -17.69 -23.88 -0.45
CA LEU A 1061 -16.47 -24.62 -0.13
C LEU A 1061 -16.07 -25.53 -1.29
N PRO A 1062 -14.78 -25.54 -1.71
CA PRO A 1062 -14.33 -26.53 -2.66
C PRO A 1062 -14.32 -27.91 -2.01
N ILE A 1063 -14.45 -28.96 -2.83
CA ILE A 1063 -14.38 -30.36 -2.37
C ILE A 1063 -13.08 -30.69 -1.61
N THR A 1064 -11.99 -29.98 -1.91
CA THR A 1064 -10.69 -30.11 -1.23
C THR A 1064 -10.65 -29.51 0.18
N ALA A 1065 -11.73 -28.87 0.64
CA ALA A 1065 -11.85 -28.43 2.04
C ALA A 1065 -11.92 -29.60 3.03
N PHE A 1066 -12.37 -30.78 2.57
CA PHE A 1066 -12.41 -32.01 3.35
C PHE A 1066 -11.44 -33.05 2.79
N TYR A 1067 -10.73 -33.71 3.70
CA TYR A 1067 -9.72 -34.73 3.40
C TYR A 1067 -10.01 -36.01 4.20
N PRO A 1068 -10.86 -36.90 3.66
CA PRO A 1068 -11.29 -38.11 4.36
C PRO A 1068 -10.22 -39.22 4.36
N THR A 1069 -9.94 -39.78 5.53
CA THR A 1069 -9.03 -40.92 5.76
C THR A 1069 -9.78 -42.22 6.06
N HIS A 1070 -9.06 -43.33 6.29
CA HIS A 1070 -9.58 -44.67 6.54
C HIS A 1070 -10.54 -45.19 5.45
N MET A 1071 -10.32 -44.77 4.21
CA MET A 1071 -11.27 -45.02 3.12
C MET A 1071 -11.40 -46.49 2.70
N SER A 1072 -10.55 -47.38 3.20
CA SER A 1072 -10.65 -48.84 3.03
C SER A 1072 -11.41 -49.56 4.15
N ARG A 1073 -12.01 -48.84 5.10
CA ARG A 1073 -12.70 -49.43 6.25
C ARG A 1073 -13.83 -50.39 5.86
N ASN A 1074 -14.55 -50.09 4.77
CA ASN A 1074 -15.43 -51.04 4.09
C ASN A 1074 -15.44 -50.80 2.57
N ARG A 1075 -16.06 -51.73 1.83
CA ARG A 1075 -16.03 -51.71 0.35
C ARG A 1075 -16.84 -50.54 -0.21
N GLU A 1076 -17.98 -50.23 0.40
CA GLU A 1076 -18.92 -49.22 -0.04
C GLU A 1076 -18.33 -47.81 0.13
N LEU A 1077 -17.64 -47.55 1.25
CA LEU A 1077 -16.88 -46.33 1.50
C LEU A 1077 -15.75 -46.15 0.48
N ALA A 1078 -15.00 -47.22 0.18
CA ALA A 1078 -13.98 -47.17 -0.87
C ALA A 1078 -14.60 -46.89 -2.25
N ASN A 1079 -15.80 -47.39 -2.56
CA ASN A 1079 -16.47 -47.09 -3.82
C ASN A 1079 -16.94 -45.62 -3.88
N GLU A 1080 -17.46 -45.08 -2.78
CA GLU A 1080 -17.80 -43.65 -2.70
C GLU A 1080 -16.56 -42.74 -2.79
N GLY A 1081 -15.41 -43.21 -2.28
CA GLY A 1081 -14.13 -42.53 -2.44
C GLY A 1081 -13.70 -42.40 -3.90
N ALA A 1082 -13.93 -43.41 -4.73
CA ALA A 1082 -13.63 -43.33 -6.16
C ALA A 1082 -14.44 -42.22 -6.83
N GLN A 1083 -15.71 -42.07 -6.43
CA GLN A 1083 -16.55 -40.97 -6.91
C GLN A 1083 -16.08 -39.62 -6.37
N TRP A 1084 -15.70 -39.54 -5.09
CA TRP A 1084 -15.15 -38.31 -4.50
C TRP A 1084 -13.91 -37.79 -5.24
N ILE A 1085 -13.01 -38.69 -5.66
CA ILE A 1085 -11.86 -38.35 -6.50
C ILE A 1085 -12.28 -37.81 -7.86
N LYS A 1086 -13.27 -38.44 -8.52
CA LYS A 1086 -13.80 -37.98 -9.81
C LYS A 1086 -14.39 -36.57 -9.71
N ASP A 1087 -14.99 -36.26 -8.57
CA ASP A 1087 -15.56 -34.94 -8.28
C ASP A 1087 -14.47 -33.89 -7.92
N GLY A 1088 -13.19 -34.28 -7.88
CA GLY A 1088 -12.04 -33.40 -7.65
C GLY A 1088 -11.51 -33.39 -6.21
N GLY A 1089 -11.95 -34.32 -5.36
CA GLY A 1089 -11.48 -34.46 -3.98
C GLY A 1089 -10.24 -35.34 -3.85
N TYR A 1090 -9.58 -35.26 -2.68
CA TYR A 1090 -8.52 -36.20 -2.27
C TYR A 1090 -9.09 -37.22 -1.29
N VAL A 1091 -8.49 -38.42 -1.25
CA VAL A 1091 -8.80 -39.45 -0.24
C VAL A 1091 -7.53 -40.06 0.30
N ASP A 1092 -7.57 -40.43 1.58
CA ASP A 1092 -6.46 -41.09 2.26
C ASP A 1092 -6.82 -42.53 2.67
N PHE A 1093 -5.90 -43.46 2.39
CA PHE A 1093 -6.02 -44.86 2.76
C PHE A 1093 -4.99 -45.24 3.81
N THR A 1094 -5.45 -45.92 4.85
CA THR A 1094 -4.56 -46.43 5.90
C THR A 1094 -3.83 -47.68 5.42
N ALA A 1095 -2.52 -47.73 5.64
CA ALA A 1095 -1.58 -48.72 5.09
C ALA A 1095 -1.65 -50.12 5.72
N ARG A 1096 -2.85 -50.64 6.04
CA ARG A 1096 -3.00 -51.67 7.09
C ARG A 1096 -3.77 -52.93 6.73
N SER A 1097 -4.35 -53.03 5.54
CA SER A 1097 -5.28 -54.14 5.28
C SER A 1097 -5.25 -54.66 3.85
N ALA A 1098 -5.63 -55.94 3.70
CA ALA A 1098 -5.98 -56.52 2.41
C ALA A 1098 -7.12 -55.75 1.73
N ALA A 1099 -7.99 -55.06 2.50
CA ALA A 1099 -9.02 -54.19 1.95
C ALA A 1099 -8.41 -52.96 1.27
N THR A 1100 -7.36 -52.34 1.84
CA THR A 1100 -6.58 -51.26 1.21
C THR A 1100 -5.98 -51.74 -0.11
N VAL A 1101 -5.27 -52.88 -0.11
CA VAL A 1101 -4.69 -53.44 -1.36
C VAL A 1101 -5.77 -53.68 -2.41
N LYS A 1102 -6.90 -54.29 -2.04
CA LYS A 1102 -8.02 -54.53 -2.95
C LYS A 1102 -8.63 -53.22 -3.47
N ALA A 1103 -8.79 -52.20 -2.64
CA ALA A 1103 -9.32 -50.91 -3.04
C ALA A 1103 -8.39 -50.19 -4.04
N LEU A 1104 -7.10 -50.12 -3.72
CA LEU A 1104 -6.08 -49.52 -4.60
C LEU A 1104 -5.97 -50.29 -5.93
N THR A 1105 -6.00 -51.64 -5.89
CA THR A 1105 -6.01 -52.48 -7.09
C THR A 1105 -7.21 -52.18 -7.98
N ARG A 1106 -8.41 -52.02 -7.38
CA ARG A 1106 -9.60 -51.62 -8.13
C ARG A 1106 -9.43 -50.24 -8.73
N TYR A 1107 -8.95 -49.26 -7.96
CA TYR A 1107 -8.74 -47.88 -8.45
C TYR A 1107 -7.80 -47.84 -9.64
N PHE A 1108 -6.66 -48.54 -9.54
CA PHE A 1108 -5.67 -48.64 -10.61
C PHE A 1108 -6.27 -49.30 -11.86
N ALA A 1109 -6.96 -50.44 -11.70
CA ALA A 1109 -7.61 -51.13 -12.81
C ALA A 1109 -8.74 -50.32 -13.46
N SER A 1110 -9.47 -49.51 -12.68
CA SER A 1110 -10.58 -48.69 -13.17
C SER A 1110 -10.19 -47.29 -13.65
N GLY A 1111 -8.89 -46.96 -13.67
CA GLY A 1111 -8.40 -45.66 -14.12
C GLY A 1111 -8.81 -44.48 -13.21
N VAL A 1112 -9.04 -44.72 -11.92
CA VAL A 1112 -9.23 -43.62 -10.95
C VAL A 1112 -7.94 -42.80 -10.87
N ASN A 1113 -8.07 -41.48 -10.77
CA ASN A 1113 -6.91 -40.60 -10.69
C ASN A 1113 -6.16 -40.81 -9.37
N LEU A 1114 -5.09 -41.60 -9.42
CA LEU A 1114 -4.26 -41.92 -8.27
C LEU A 1114 -3.45 -40.73 -7.74
N ASP A 1115 -3.31 -39.64 -8.49
CA ASP A 1115 -2.64 -38.42 -8.00
C ASP A 1115 -3.43 -37.73 -6.88
N ARG A 1116 -4.70 -38.13 -6.69
CA ARG A 1116 -5.58 -37.68 -5.61
C ARG A 1116 -5.75 -38.69 -4.49
N VAL A 1117 -4.89 -39.71 -4.45
CA VAL A 1117 -4.88 -40.75 -3.43
C VAL A 1117 -3.61 -40.63 -2.62
N THR A 1118 -3.75 -40.67 -1.30
CA THR A 1118 -2.64 -40.67 -0.35
C THR A 1118 -2.68 -41.91 0.52
N ILE A 1119 -1.56 -42.21 1.15
CA ILE A 1119 -1.41 -43.29 2.12
C ILE A 1119 -0.87 -42.73 3.43
N SER A 1120 -1.45 -43.19 4.53
CA SER A 1120 -1.00 -42.89 5.88
C SER A 1120 -0.84 -44.14 6.73
N SER A 1121 -0.02 -44.07 7.77
CA SER A 1121 0.23 -45.21 8.65
C SER A 1121 -0.85 -45.37 9.74
N ASP A 1122 -1.38 -44.26 10.27
CA ASP A 1122 -2.12 -44.24 11.54
C ASP A 1122 -1.25 -44.71 12.73
N ALA A 1123 0.07 -44.58 12.62
CA ALA A 1123 1.01 -45.09 13.62
C ALA A 1123 0.85 -44.41 14.97
N GLY A 1124 1.07 -45.19 16.04
CA GLY A 1124 0.84 -44.73 17.41
C GLY A 1124 -0.64 -44.69 17.81
N GLY A 1125 -1.57 -44.87 16.86
CA GLY A 1125 -3.00 -45.01 17.15
C GLY A 1125 -3.34 -46.38 17.73
N SER A 1126 -4.61 -46.53 18.12
CA SER A 1126 -5.18 -47.83 18.46
C SER A 1126 -6.00 -48.38 17.28
N CYS A 1127 -6.05 -49.70 17.18
CA CYS A 1127 -6.84 -50.41 16.18
C CYS A 1127 -7.90 -51.25 16.88
N PRO A 1128 -9.02 -50.62 17.28
CA PRO A 1128 -10.14 -51.33 17.85
C PRO A 1128 -10.91 -52.07 16.75
N SER A 1129 -11.43 -53.24 17.10
CA SER A 1129 -12.44 -53.96 16.31
C SER A 1129 -13.63 -54.20 17.20
N TYR A 1130 -14.83 -53.90 16.71
CA TYR A 1130 -16.07 -53.97 17.48
C TYR A 1130 -16.99 -55.04 16.90
N ASP A 1131 -17.87 -55.60 17.72
CA ASP A 1131 -18.98 -56.44 17.28
C ASP A 1131 -20.19 -55.60 16.82
N ASP A 1132 -21.26 -56.27 16.39
CA ASP A 1132 -22.48 -55.62 15.89
C ASP A 1132 -23.23 -54.80 16.97
N LYS A 1133 -22.89 -54.98 18.26
CA LYS A 1133 -23.45 -54.22 19.39
C LYS A 1133 -22.58 -53.02 19.77
N GLY A 1134 -21.42 -52.85 19.12
CA GLY A 1134 -20.44 -51.82 19.46
C GLY A 1134 -19.51 -52.21 20.61
N GLU A 1135 -19.47 -53.48 21.01
CA GLU A 1135 -18.55 -53.98 22.04
C GLU A 1135 -17.21 -54.34 21.42
N LEU A 1136 -16.12 -54.03 22.12
CA LEU A 1136 -14.77 -54.21 21.58
C LEU A 1136 -14.30 -55.67 21.62
N LEU A 1137 -13.89 -56.20 20.47
CA LEU A 1137 -13.40 -57.57 20.25
C LEU A 1137 -11.88 -57.70 20.32
N ARG A 1138 -11.13 -56.77 19.71
CA ARG A 1138 -9.65 -56.78 19.70
C ARG A 1138 -9.11 -55.35 19.65
N TYR A 1139 -7.93 -55.17 20.22
CA TYR A 1139 -7.30 -53.87 20.37
C TYR A 1139 -5.78 -53.99 20.25
N LYS A 1140 -5.15 -53.21 19.37
CA LYS A 1140 -3.71 -53.22 19.12
C LYS A 1140 -3.19 -51.82 18.82
N MET A 1141 -1.93 -51.55 19.16
CA MET A 1141 -1.22 -50.36 18.66
C MET A 1141 -0.81 -50.57 17.20
N ILE A 1142 -0.66 -49.46 16.49
CA ILE A 1142 -0.30 -49.41 15.08
C ILE A 1142 1.17 -49.07 14.93
N GLU A 1143 1.91 -49.92 14.21
CA GLU A 1143 3.33 -49.73 13.94
C GLU A 1143 3.57 -48.78 12.74
N SER A 1144 4.71 -48.10 12.77
CA SER A 1144 5.10 -47.10 11.77
C SER A 1144 5.50 -47.68 10.41
N ASP A 1145 5.92 -48.95 10.35
CA ASP A 1145 6.44 -49.61 9.14
C ASP A 1145 5.35 -50.01 8.12
N SER A 1146 4.08 -49.78 8.44
CA SER A 1146 2.92 -50.17 7.62
C SER A 1146 2.93 -49.56 6.21
N MET A 1147 3.40 -48.32 6.05
CA MET A 1147 3.54 -47.69 4.73
C MET A 1147 4.56 -48.41 3.85
N LEU A 1148 5.73 -48.74 4.40
CA LEU A 1148 6.77 -49.50 3.68
C LEU A 1148 6.29 -50.91 3.33
N TRP A 1149 5.57 -51.56 4.24
CA TRP A 1149 4.92 -52.85 3.98
C TRP A 1149 3.97 -52.75 2.78
N LEU A 1150 3.12 -51.72 2.72
CA LEU A 1150 2.16 -51.57 1.63
C LEU A 1150 2.86 -51.27 0.30
N LEU A 1151 3.92 -50.44 0.30
CA LEU A 1151 4.72 -50.19 -0.89
C LEU A 1151 5.32 -51.49 -1.44
N LYS A 1152 5.92 -52.31 -0.57
CA LYS A 1152 6.43 -53.65 -0.91
C LYS A 1152 5.33 -54.54 -1.47
N LYS A 1153 4.16 -54.57 -0.84
CA LYS A 1153 3.02 -55.37 -1.30
C LYS A 1153 2.55 -54.93 -2.69
N LEU A 1154 2.44 -53.63 -2.96
CA LEU A 1154 2.01 -53.12 -4.26
C LEU A 1154 3.05 -53.42 -5.36
N HIS A 1155 4.33 -53.25 -5.07
CA HIS A 1155 5.38 -53.45 -6.07
C HIS A 1155 5.74 -54.93 -6.26
N LEU A 1156 6.14 -55.63 -5.20
CA LEU A 1156 6.68 -56.99 -5.28
C LEU A 1156 5.59 -58.03 -5.51
N ASP A 1157 4.45 -57.92 -4.84
CA ASP A 1157 3.41 -58.95 -4.93
C ASP A 1157 2.37 -58.62 -6.02
N MET A 1158 2.02 -57.34 -6.16
CA MET A 1158 1.00 -56.88 -7.12
C MET A 1158 1.60 -56.33 -8.42
N GLN A 1159 2.93 -56.26 -8.55
CA GLN A 1159 3.64 -55.86 -9.77
C GLN A 1159 3.31 -54.44 -10.26
N TRP A 1160 3.01 -53.51 -9.34
CA TRP A 1160 2.81 -52.10 -9.70
C TRP A 1160 4.15 -51.44 -10.06
N PRO A 1161 4.22 -50.61 -11.11
CA PRO A 1161 5.39 -49.77 -11.35
C PRO A 1161 5.62 -48.81 -10.18
N LEU A 1162 6.86 -48.70 -9.69
CA LEU A 1162 7.20 -47.79 -8.59
C LEU A 1162 6.88 -46.33 -8.91
N GLN A 1163 6.99 -45.92 -10.18
CA GLN A 1163 6.60 -44.59 -10.66
C GLN A 1163 5.11 -44.29 -10.41
N ARG A 1164 4.26 -45.32 -10.31
CA ARG A 1164 2.83 -45.19 -10.00
C ARG A 1164 2.53 -45.40 -8.52
N ALA A 1165 3.34 -46.19 -7.81
CA ALA A 1165 3.13 -46.48 -6.39
C ALA A 1165 3.69 -45.37 -5.48
N LEU A 1166 4.94 -44.93 -5.69
CA LEU A 1166 5.63 -43.96 -4.82
C LEU A 1166 4.87 -42.65 -4.59
N PRO A 1167 4.24 -42.01 -5.60
CA PRO A 1167 3.52 -40.75 -5.40
C PRO A 1167 2.46 -40.80 -4.28
N LEU A 1168 1.84 -41.97 -4.07
CA LEU A 1168 0.84 -42.20 -3.03
C LEU A 1168 1.39 -41.99 -1.60
N PHE A 1169 2.69 -42.21 -1.40
CA PHE A 1169 3.37 -42.17 -0.10
C PHE A 1169 4.18 -40.88 0.11
N CYS A 1170 4.27 -40.01 -0.90
CA CYS A 1170 5.11 -38.80 -0.83
C CYS A 1170 4.46 -37.61 -1.54
N LYS A 1171 4.58 -37.51 -2.87
CA LYS A 1171 4.15 -36.36 -3.68
C LYS A 1171 2.71 -35.94 -3.42
N ASN A 1172 1.77 -36.89 -3.43
CA ASN A 1172 0.34 -36.58 -3.36
C ASN A 1172 -0.04 -35.97 -1.99
N ALA A 1173 0.55 -36.49 -0.91
CA ALA A 1173 0.39 -35.94 0.43
C ALA A 1173 1.02 -34.54 0.54
N ALA A 1174 2.23 -34.35 -0.01
CA ALA A 1174 2.87 -33.03 -0.04
C ALA A 1174 2.04 -31.99 -0.84
N GLU A 1175 1.36 -32.38 -1.91
CA GLU A 1175 0.51 -31.50 -2.72
C GLU A 1175 -0.74 -31.03 -1.95
N ILE A 1176 -1.55 -31.95 -1.39
CA ILE A 1176 -2.78 -31.57 -0.67
C ILE A 1176 -2.47 -30.76 0.59
N LEU A 1177 -1.33 -31.03 1.23
CA LEU A 1177 -0.86 -30.30 2.41
C LEU A 1177 -0.11 -28.99 2.08
N LYS A 1178 0.05 -28.65 0.79
CA LYS A 1178 0.81 -27.48 0.31
C LYS A 1178 2.22 -27.39 0.91
N LEU A 1179 2.95 -28.50 0.86
CA LEU A 1179 4.35 -28.62 1.30
C LEU A 1179 5.29 -28.63 0.08
N PRO A 1180 5.59 -27.48 -0.55
CA PRO A 1180 6.30 -27.43 -1.83
C PRO A 1180 7.74 -27.97 -1.77
N GLN A 1181 8.34 -28.02 -0.58
CA GLN A 1181 9.70 -28.52 -0.36
C GLN A 1181 9.77 -30.05 -0.18
N LYS A 1182 8.63 -30.75 -0.11
CA LYS A 1182 8.53 -32.14 0.34
C LYS A 1182 7.98 -33.07 -0.73
N GLY A 1183 8.21 -34.37 -0.52
CA GLY A 1183 7.61 -35.45 -1.32
C GLY A 1183 8.13 -35.56 -2.75
N ARG A 1184 9.25 -34.91 -3.08
CA ARG A 1184 9.85 -34.87 -4.42
C ARG A 1184 11.38 -34.80 -4.32
N ILE A 1185 12.06 -35.35 -5.31
CA ILE A 1185 13.49 -35.14 -5.53
C ILE A 1185 13.63 -34.05 -6.60
N GLY A 1186 14.37 -32.99 -6.30
CA GLY A 1186 14.60 -31.86 -7.21
C GLY A 1186 15.59 -30.85 -6.62
N VAL A 1187 16.30 -30.11 -7.47
CA VAL A 1187 17.27 -29.10 -7.02
C VAL A 1187 16.56 -28.00 -6.23
N GLY A 1188 17.14 -27.62 -5.09
CA GLY A 1188 16.60 -26.63 -4.17
C GLY A 1188 15.57 -27.18 -3.18
N LEU A 1189 15.10 -28.42 -3.36
CA LEU A 1189 14.21 -29.09 -2.41
C LEU A 1189 14.98 -29.69 -1.23
N ASP A 1190 14.28 -29.93 -0.12
CA ASP A 1190 14.86 -30.59 1.04
C ASP A 1190 15.38 -31.98 0.65
N ALA A 1191 16.58 -32.33 1.12
CA ALA A 1191 17.18 -33.65 0.92
C ALA A 1191 16.54 -34.69 1.87
N ASP A 1192 15.24 -34.89 1.67
CA ASP A 1192 14.40 -35.94 2.25
C ASP A 1192 14.36 -37.12 1.28
N ILE A 1193 15.24 -38.09 1.48
CA ILE A 1193 15.56 -39.13 0.49
C ILE A 1193 15.61 -40.49 1.16
N ILE A 1194 15.07 -41.51 0.50
CA ILE A 1194 15.22 -42.92 0.90
C ILE A 1194 15.93 -43.70 -0.19
N LEU A 1195 16.86 -44.56 0.22
CA LEU A 1195 17.53 -45.53 -0.64
C LEU A 1195 17.04 -46.91 -0.25
N MET A 1196 16.63 -47.69 -1.24
CA MET A 1196 16.12 -49.04 -1.05
C MET A 1196 16.80 -50.01 -2.00
N SER A 1197 16.98 -51.26 -1.56
CA SER A 1197 17.33 -52.36 -2.46
C SER A 1197 16.34 -52.42 -3.63
N ALA A 1198 16.84 -52.46 -4.87
CA ALA A 1198 15.97 -52.55 -6.04
C ALA A 1198 15.20 -53.88 -6.10
N GLU A 1199 15.72 -54.94 -5.46
CA GLU A 1199 15.11 -56.27 -5.46
C GLU A 1199 14.07 -56.44 -4.34
N THR A 1200 14.39 -55.99 -3.12
CA THR A 1200 13.56 -56.27 -1.92
C THR A 1200 12.82 -55.06 -1.38
N LEU A 1201 13.16 -53.85 -1.85
CA LEU A 1201 12.73 -52.57 -1.29
C LEU A 1201 13.04 -52.41 0.21
N ASP A 1202 14.04 -53.12 0.74
CA ASP A 1202 14.53 -52.88 2.09
C ASP A 1202 15.25 -51.53 2.16
N LEU A 1203 14.87 -50.71 3.15
CA LEU A 1203 15.51 -49.42 3.39
C LEU A 1203 16.96 -49.63 3.81
N THR A 1204 17.88 -49.03 3.05
CA THR A 1204 19.32 -49.05 3.35
C THR A 1204 19.78 -47.70 3.86
N TYR A 1205 19.26 -46.61 3.29
CA TYR A 1205 19.53 -45.26 3.78
C TYR A 1205 18.26 -44.42 3.87
N VAL A 1206 18.19 -43.55 4.88
CA VAL A 1206 17.17 -42.50 5.02
C VAL A 1206 17.89 -41.21 5.33
N PHE A 1207 17.60 -40.17 4.55
CA PHE A 1207 18.02 -38.81 4.77
C PHE A 1207 16.81 -37.95 5.07
N ALA A 1208 16.92 -37.08 6.07
CA ALA A 1208 15.94 -36.03 6.33
C ALA A 1208 16.69 -34.70 6.41
N ARG A 1209 16.30 -33.74 5.57
CA ARG A 1209 16.95 -32.43 5.43
C ARG A 1209 18.47 -32.60 5.33
N GLY A 1210 18.90 -33.54 4.48
CA GLY A 1210 20.30 -33.86 4.20
C GLY A 1210 21.10 -34.52 5.32
N LYS A 1211 20.50 -34.71 6.51
CA LYS A 1211 21.09 -35.50 7.61
C LYS A 1211 20.81 -36.97 7.38
N LEU A 1212 21.85 -37.81 7.48
CA LEU A 1212 21.70 -39.26 7.49
C LEU A 1212 20.95 -39.67 8.77
N MET A 1213 19.77 -40.26 8.63
CA MET A 1213 18.91 -40.74 9.72
C MET A 1213 18.98 -42.27 9.87
N LEU A 1214 19.15 -42.98 8.75
CA LEU A 1214 19.37 -44.44 8.73
C LEU A 1214 20.48 -44.73 7.71
N GLY A 1215 21.40 -45.62 8.07
CA GLY A 1215 22.41 -46.22 7.21
C GLY A 1215 22.77 -47.62 7.72
N PRO A 1216 23.65 -48.38 7.03
CA PRO A 1216 24.03 -49.74 7.41
C PRO A 1216 24.45 -49.88 8.89
N ASP A 1217 25.22 -48.91 9.38
CA ASP A 1217 25.75 -48.90 10.75
C ASP A 1217 25.25 -47.70 11.57
N HIS A 1218 24.16 -47.05 11.13
CA HIS A 1218 23.68 -45.82 11.75
C HIS A 1218 22.16 -45.77 11.83
N LEU A 1219 21.65 -45.40 13.00
CA LEU A 1219 20.25 -45.07 13.21
C LEU A 1219 20.17 -43.90 14.17
N GLU A 1220 19.55 -42.81 13.72
CA GLU A 1220 19.27 -41.67 14.56
C GLU A 1220 18.13 -42.02 15.54
N LYS A 1221 18.36 -41.69 16.80
CA LYS A 1221 17.48 -42.03 17.93
C LYS A 1221 16.99 -40.75 18.59
N GLY A 1222 15.79 -40.82 19.16
CA GLY A 1222 15.26 -39.72 19.97
C GLY A 1222 16.14 -39.49 21.21
N MET A 1223 16.06 -38.29 21.80
CA MET A 1223 16.96 -37.88 22.89
C MET A 1223 17.06 -38.88 24.07
N PHE A 1224 15.97 -39.61 24.36
CA PHE A 1224 15.88 -40.58 25.45
C PHE A 1224 15.64 -42.02 24.99
N GLU A 1225 15.86 -42.28 23.71
CA GLU A 1225 15.54 -43.58 23.12
C GLU A 1225 16.70 -44.56 23.33
N GLN A 1226 16.42 -45.63 24.07
CA GLN A 1226 17.33 -46.76 24.24
C GLN A 1226 16.91 -47.87 23.28
N VAL A 1227 17.71 -48.09 22.24
CA VAL A 1227 17.55 -49.21 21.32
C VAL A 1227 18.84 -50.02 21.39
N ASP A 1228 18.75 -51.29 21.78
CA ASP A 1228 19.87 -52.22 21.63
C ASP A 1228 20.16 -52.35 20.13
N ILE A 1229 21.39 -52.01 19.73
CA ILE A 1229 21.85 -52.14 18.33
C ILE A 1229 22.27 -53.58 18.09
#